data_AF-A0A970VCP5-F1
#
_entry.id   AF-A0A970VCP5-F1
#
_cell.length_a   1.000
_cell.length_b   1.000
_cell.length_c   1.000
_cell.angle_alpha   90.00
_cell.angle_beta   90.00
_cell.angle_gamma   90.00
#
_symmetry.space_group_name_H-M   'P 1'
#
loop_
_entity.id
_entity.type
_entity.pdbx_description
1 polymer ?
#
loop_
_entity_poly.entity_id
_entity_poly.type
_entity_poly.pdbx_seq_one_letter_code
_entity_poly.pdbx_strand_id
1 'polypeptide(L)'
;MNIIEKRGVWRFFDKTVTLILTDEKQLEIIIEDPSKPLFENDERGFSGEREKLYRDNTSLIDICREGQKKGAERLELSYDFFFGGSRRTNYPDSEITLKAFKIIHDVAREHGMSFSASIISPLDIGGGYARKHDETGFQYQYQEGAIDTHTGEYCVEMVLQKQWYNNKGPIELKLEKVLVYAFKEEQIEDTDYFYVNPDEILDISHTAGYEADEENVVITRAGYGYSSLRVFGQWKEREPGYDRCLAVAVYRTPELDYFSPDALSYMKSVIDMHREAGISYQGFYSDEMHIQFDWDLGTHFGPTEINTRYITPNLADEYARRYGDRYKDFLKYLVYFSYHQHDFLDGDEGKRANQHVFGKDEKGIYETWLFRKRYFELLQTRVVDLCIAAKEYAEELFGGPIMTRAHATWQESPTCDRFADMSSLSKEERVKISRYEYTPHYVWSSSIRESISACYDYFKWNDFLTGSGTDHPEGGNIDRNYYAQAFTCSLGVLNKFPYAYCGSWGSPKEVLRRLKNVGITYGNMDSGIEHGHNLVQGISHRLTDVLALYPLELNYVEERFGSWMVQYGYCNYITEEKLLENATITQDGHIEVKGRKYRAVLVLFEAFIKENTLRLLREFVNRGGKLVWISIYPVLSEEGHNILDEWKELFGIGELSPAYKGIKAGNKEIVFEGMLRKVKNMQVLTDMLPDLLYPVVSVSDGQVVARCQEHIVGVAKKYDNGGLALYLGFRPRDDQSCSTGEDVDTLFSILMAAGAYDPNSPEAISRPADSRYIVNRFMNGAVSIANHYRTFYEAWSGQFFRDDKQDEEFLKGRALPPIEIELDECDVLRHTISYRGIDALTYNVDCEGRLIGFAGSNTTGITIDGREYRFTDQAVDITWTLVSENYLCDEIDKLFMIKVNKAVKVNIPLPLESMEGYRVEVCDTEVFRTDRKIPYEWNDKQLSITITDKEVNKWIAVYALKKAKRC
;
A
#
# COMPACT_ATOMS: atom_id res chain seq x y z
N MET A 1 14.93 13.89 33.95
CA MET A 1 13.60 13.47 34.42
C MET A 1 12.82 12.95 33.22
N ASN A 2 12.09 11.84 33.32
CA ASN A 2 11.23 11.40 32.24
C ASN A 2 10.03 12.35 32.13
N ILE A 3 9.71 12.79 30.92
CA ILE A 3 8.67 13.78 30.64
C ILE A 3 7.60 13.27 29.68
N ILE A 4 7.94 12.32 28.81
CA ILE A 4 7.02 11.63 27.90
C ILE A 4 7.08 10.14 28.19
N GLU A 5 5.91 9.50 28.23
CA GLU A 5 5.82 8.06 28.38
C GLU A 5 6.22 7.33 27.10
N LYS A 6 7.21 6.46 27.22
CA LYS A 6 7.74 5.68 26.10
C LYS A 6 6.87 4.45 25.80
N ARG A 7 5.65 4.69 25.32
CA ARG A 7 4.66 3.66 24.97
C ARG A 7 3.92 3.99 23.67
N GLY A 8 3.25 3.00 23.09
CA GLY A 8 2.44 3.20 21.88
C GLY A 8 3.28 3.77 20.73
N VAL A 9 2.78 4.82 20.07
CA VAL A 9 3.42 5.48 18.92
C VAL A 9 4.83 6.02 19.24
N TRP A 10 5.12 6.29 20.51
CA TRP A 10 6.44 6.78 20.90
C TRP A 10 7.55 5.74 20.78
N ARG A 11 7.22 4.45 20.74
CA ARG A 11 8.21 3.41 20.46
C ARG A 11 8.76 3.49 19.02
N PHE A 12 8.16 4.28 18.12
CA PHE A 12 8.71 4.51 16.78
C PHE A 12 9.90 5.49 16.78
N PHE A 13 10.10 6.22 17.88
CA PHE A 13 11.30 7.04 18.08
C PHE A 13 12.47 6.22 18.62
N ASP A 14 12.26 4.94 18.94
CA ASP A 14 13.33 4.01 19.31
C ASP A 14 14.32 3.91 18.15
N LYS A 15 15.55 4.33 18.41
CA LYS A 15 16.63 4.26 17.42
C LYS A 15 16.98 2.79 17.18
N THR A 16 17.19 2.45 15.92
CA THR A 16 17.56 1.11 15.51
C THR A 16 18.87 1.14 14.72
N VAL A 17 19.53 -0.01 14.64
CA VAL A 17 20.60 -0.28 13.68
C VAL A 17 20.25 -1.55 12.92
N THR A 18 20.52 -1.59 11.63
CA THR A 18 20.16 -2.73 10.78
C THR A 18 21.38 -3.57 10.44
N LEU A 19 21.26 -4.88 10.60
CA LEU A 19 22.14 -5.90 10.03
C LEU A 19 21.36 -6.61 8.92
N ILE A 20 21.91 -6.63 7.72
CA ILE A 20 21.34 -7.29 6.55
C ILE A 20 22.27 -8.42 6.18
N LEU A 21 21.74 -9.64 6.19
CA LEU A 21 22.40 -10.81 5.65
C LEU A 21 21.94 -11.00 4.21
N THR A 22 22.89 -11.15 3.31
CA THR A 22 22.65 -11.35 1.88
C THR A 22 23.07 -12.76 1.45
N ASP A 23 23.90 -13.46 2.23
CA ASP A 23 24.34 -14.83 1.91
C ASP A 23 24.47 -15.69 3.18
N GLU A 24 24.33 -17.00 3.03
CA GLU A 24 24.43 -17.95 4.15
C GLU A 24 25.84 -18.11 4.68
N LYS A 25 26.87 -17.85 3.88
CA LYS A 25 28.28 -17.83 4.35
C LYS A 25 28.47 -16.87 5.52
N GLN A 26 27.66 -15.83 5.59
CA GLN A 26 27.71 -14.85 6.67
C GLN A 26 27.27 -15.45 8.02
N LEU A 27 26.38 -16.45 8.00
CA LEU A 27 26.05 -17.22 9.21
C LEU A 27 27.27 -17.98 9.72
N GLU A 28 28.01 -18.64 8.82
CA GLU A 28 29.21 -19.40 9.14
C GLU A 28 30.30 -18.48 9.72
N ILE A 29 30.53 -17.33 9.09
CA ILE A 29 31.49 -16.31 9.56
C ILE A 29 31.14 -15.83 10.96
N ILE A 30 29.87 -15.49 11.21
CA ILE A 30 29.41 -14.99 12.52
C ILE A 30 29.57 -16.06 13.60
N ILE A 31 29.34 -17.34 13.27
CA ILE A 31 29.54 -18.46 14.20
C ILE A 31 31.00 -18.67 14.52
N GLU A 32 31.88 -18.58 13.51
CA GLU A 32 33.31 -18.76 13.70
C GLU A 32 33.92 -17.63 14.55
N ASP A 33 33.66 -16.37 14.17
CA ASP A 33 34.12 -15.18 14.89
C ASP A 33 33.34 -13.92 14.45
N PRO A 34 32.51 -13.31 15.31
CA PRO A 34 31.71 -12.14 14.96
C PRO A 34 32.53 -10.87 14.68
N SER A 35 33.84 -10.87 14.98
CA SER A 35 34.76 -9.77 14.66
C SER A 35 35.33 -9.85 13.24
N LYS A 36 35.12 -10.96 12.53
CA LYS A 36 35.52 -11.09 11.13
C LYS A 36 34.63 -10.25 10.20
N PRO A 37 35.18 -9.81 9.05
CA PRO A 37 34.40 -9.18 8.00
C PRO A 37 33.23 -10.06 7.54
N LEU A 38 32.04 -9.47 7.40
CA LEU A 38 30.84 -10.16 6.89
C LEU A 38 30.95 -10.57 5.42
N PHE A 39 31.93 -10.07 4.68
CA PHE A 39 32.19 -10.40 3.28
C PHE A 39 33.69 -10.51 3.02
N GLU A 40 34.07 -11.52 2.25
CA GLU A 40 35.34 -11.56 1.52
C GLU A 40 35.12 -11.04 0.09
N ASN A 41 36.15 -10.50 -0.56
CA ASN A 41 35.96 -9.50 -1.61
C ASN A 41 35.28 -9.98 -2.92
N ASP A 42 35.09 -11.28 -3.13
CA ASP A 42 34.87 -11.87 -4.46
C ASP A 42 33.56 -12.69 -4.64
N GLU A 43 32.63 -12.75 -3.68
CA GLU A 43 31.50 -13.69 -3.73
C GLU A 43 30.12 -13.05 -3.44
N ARG A 44 29.70 -12.08 -4.27
CA ARG A 44 28.42 -11.37 -4.05
C ARG A 44 27.17 -12.14 -4.54
N GLY A 45 27.31 -13.17 -5.37
CA GLY A 45 26.16 -13.88 -5.95
C GLY A 45 25.27 -12.99 -6.84
N PHE A 46 23.97 -13.28 -6.89
CA PHE A 46 22.94 -12.51 -7.61
C PHE A 46 22.58 -11.24 -6.83
N SER A 47 22.52 -10.09 -7.50
CA SER A 47 22.24 -8.79 -6.87
C SER A 47 21.45 -7.90 -7.83
N GLY A 48 20.40 -7.27 -7.32
CA GLY A 48 19.69 -6.19 -8.02
C GLY A 48 20.55 -4.92 -8.13
N GLU A 49 21.51 -4.76 -7.22
CA GLU A 49 22.35 -3.56 -7.11
C GLU A 49 23.79 -3.73 -7.60
N ARG A 50 24.35 -2.64 -8.13
CA ARG A 50 25.74 -2.60 -8.63
C ARG A 50 26.75 -2.40 -7.50
N GLU A 51 26.42 -1.59 -6.50
CA GLU A 51 27.31 -1.24 -5.39
C GLU A 51 27.08 -2.13 -4.17
N LYS A 52 28.15 -2.49 -3.44
CA LYS A 52 28.07 -3.35 -2.24
C LYS A 52 27.35 -2.62 -1.10
N LEU A 53 26.52 -3.35 -0.36
CA LEU A 53 25.82 -2.80 0.81
C LEU A 53 26.80 -2.35 1.92
N TYR A 54 27.77 -3.20 2.24
CA TYR A 54 28.78 -2.92 3.25
C TYR A 54 30.13 -2.57 2.64
N ARG A 55 30.88 -1.72 3.36
CA ARG A 55 32.28 -1.47 3.09
C ARG A 55 33.11 -2.71 3.40
N ASP A 56 34.21 -2.89 2.69
CA ASP A 56 35.19 -3.93 2.97
C ASP A 56 35.59 -3.92 4.46
N ASN A 57 35.69 -5.11 5.05
CA ASN A 57 36.04 -5.34 6.45
C ASN A 57 34.97 -4.98 7.50
N THR A 58 33.74 -4.63 7.10
CA THR A 58 32.66 -4.41 8.07
C THR A 58 32.31 -5.72 8.78
N SER A 59 32.41 -5.75 10.12
CA SER A 59 32.03 -6.88 10.97
C SER A 59 30.69 -6.64 11.70
N LEU A 60 30.13 -7.69 12.32
CA LEU A 60 28.98 -7.57 13.22
C LEU A 60 29.29 -6.62 14.40
N ILE A 61 30.51 -6.71 14.95
CA ILE A 61 30.94 -5.86 16.06
C ILE A 61 30.96 -4.38 15.65
N ASP A 62 31.40 -4.06 14.44
CA ASP A 62 31.46 -2.67 13.97
C ASP A 62 30.06 -2.07 13.82
N ILE A 63 29.10 -2.85 13.28
CA ILE A 63 27.69 -2.45 13.18
C ILE A 63 27.12 -2.19 14.58
N CYS A 64 27.37 -3.08 15.54
CA CYS A 64 26.83 -2.90 16.89
C CYS A 64 27.49 -1.73 17.65
N ARG A 65 28.79 -1.51 17.46
CA ARG A 65 29.50 -0.32 18.00
C ARG A 65 28.96 0.97 17.40
N GLU A 66 28.68 0.99 16.10
CA GLU A 66 28.05 2.14 15.46
C GLU A 66 26.64 2.38 16.01
N GLY A 67 25.84 1.32 16.16
CA GLY A 67 24.52 1.36 16.81
C GLY A 67 24.60 1.95 18.22
N GLN A 68 25.49 1.43 19.06
CA GLN A 68 25.72 1.93 20.42
C GLN A 68 26.13 3.42 20.42
N LYS A 69 27.02 3.82 19.51
CA LYS A 69 27.45 5.22 19.37
C LYS A 69 26.30 6.15 18.96
N LYS A 70 25.35 5.65 18.16
CA LYS A 70 24.13 6.38 17.76
C LYS A 70 23.01 6.29 18.81
N GLY A 71 23.20 5.52 19.87
CA GLY A 71 22.18 5.27 20.89
C GLY A 71 21.03 4.39 20.41
N ALA A 72 21.31 3.45 19.52
CA ALA A 72 20.33 2.45 19.10
C ALA A 72 19.90 1.59 20.30
N GLU A 73 18.63 1.23 20.33
CA GLU A 73 18.00 0.43 21.39
C GLU A 73 17.62 -0.96 20.88
N ARG A 74 17.66 -1.18 19.57
CA ARG A 74 17.39 -2.46 18.93
C ARG A 74 18.25 -2.65 17.70
N LEU A 75 18.77 -3.87 17.53
CA LEU A 75 19.32 -4.35 16.28
C LEU A 75 18.21 -5.06 15.49
N GLU A 76 17.98 -4.61 14.26
CA GLU A 76 17.04 -5.19 13.30
C GLU A 76 17.84 -6.09 12.34
N LEU A 77 17.56 -7.39 12.34
CA LEU A 77 18.18 -8.36 11.45
C LEU A 77 17.24 -8.70 10.29
N SER A 78 17.69 -8.50 9.05
CA SER A 78 16.98 -8.95 7.86
C SER A 78 17.83 -9.90 7.02
N TYR A 79 17.14 -10.78 6.29
CA TYR A 79 17.68 -11.39 5.08
C TYR A 79 17.18 -10.61 3.88
N ASP A 80 18.10 -10.12 3.06
CA ASP A 80 17.77 -9.36 1.87
C ASP A 80 18.74 -9.63 0.71
N PHE A 81 18.25 -10.45 -0.21
CA PHE A 81 18.93 -10.87 -1.43
C PHE A 81 18.88 -9.82 -2.55
N PHE A 82 18.17 -8.70 -2.36
CA PHE A 82 18.27 -7.54 -3.25
C PHE A 82 19.72 -7.06 -3.38
N PHE A 83 20.47 -7.11 -2.28
CA PHE A 83 21.84 -6.61 -2.18
C PHE A 83 22.92 -7.64 -2.56
N GLY A 84 22.56 -8.88 -2.87
CA GLY A 84 23.53 -9.95 -3.12
C GLY A 84 23.06 -11.29 -2.57
N GLY A 85 23.65 -12.39 -3.04
CA GLY A 85 23.45 -13.72 -2.46
C GLY A 85 23.50 -14.84 -3.48
N SER A 86 23.97 -16.01 -3.06
CA SER A 86 24.15 -17.17 -3.94
C SER A 86 23.13 -18.28 -3.72
N ARG A 87 22.73 -18.54 -2.47
CA ARG A 87 21.86 -19.67 -2.11
C ARG A 87 21.07 -19.39 -0.85
N ARG A 88 19.88 -19.98 -0.73
CA ARG A 88 19.06 -20.02 0.49
C ARG A 88 18.66 -21.47 0.81
N THR A 89 19.33 -22.07 1.79
CA THR A 89 19.13 -23.44 2.28
C THR A 89 18.99 -23.53 3.81
N ASN A 90 19.08 -22.42 4.53
CA ASN A 90 18.98 -22.33 5.98
C ASN A 90 17.87 -21.34 6.33
N TYR A 91 16.94 -21.83 7.14
CA TYR A 91 15.72 -21.13 7.55
C TYR A 91 15.76 -20.86 9.06
N PRO A 92 14.80 -20.13 9.65
CA PRO A 92 14.80 -19.85 11.08
C PRO A 92 14.94 -21.09 11.98
N ASP A 93 14.38 -22.23 11.58
CA ASP A 93 14.44 -23.50 12.31
C ASP A 93 15.73 -24.31 12.11
N SER A 94 16.67 -23.82 11.30
CA SER A 94 17.94 -24.49 11.00
C SER A 94 18.96 -24.29 12.11
N GLU A 95 19.72 -25.34 12.45
CA GLU A 95 20.69 -25.31 13.56
C GLU A 95 21.73 -24.19 13.40
N ILE A 96 22.22 -23.96 12.18
CA ILE A 96 23.17 -22.89 11.89
C ILE A 96 22.55 -21.51 12.09
N THR A 97 21.31 -21.30 11.65
CA THR A 97 20.58 -20.03 11.82
C THR A 97 20.37 -19.73 13.29
N LEU A 98 19.91 -20.71 14.08
CA LEU A 98 19.73 -20.59 15.52
C LEU A 98 21.03 -20.19 16.23
N LYS A 99 22.16 -20.84 15.89
CA LYS A 99 23.47 -20.51 16.46
C LYS A 99 23.93 -19.10 16.11
N ALA A 100 23.85 -18.71 14.84
CA ALA A 100 24.25 -17.38 14.38
C ALA A 100 23.36 -16.30 15.00
N PHE A 101 22.03 -16.49 15.00
CA PHE A 101 21.09 -15.52 15.57
C PHE A 101 21.31 -15.36 17.08
N LYS A 102 21.66 -16.45 17.78
CA LYS A 102 22.04 -16.36 19.20
C LYS A 102 23.27 -15.49 19.42
N ILE A 103 24.30 -15.62 18.59
CA ILE A 103 25.51 -14.80 18.65
C ILE A 103 25.17 -13.33 18.35
N ILE A 104 24.42 -13.07 17.27
CA ILE A 104 23.97 -11.71 16.91
C ILE A 104 23.20 -11.07 18.06
N HIS A 105 22.24 -11.80 18.64
CA HIS A 105 21.46 -11.37 19.80
C HIS A 105 22.35 -11.05 21.01
N ASP A 106 23.31 -11.92 21.34
CA ASP A 106 24.19 -11.70 22.49
C ASP A 106 25.10 -10.49 22.29
N VAL A 107 25.69 -10.34 21.10
CA VAL A 107 26.53 -9.17 20.76
C VAL A 107 25.71 -7.88 20.79
N ALA A 108 24.49 -7.88 20.24
CA ALA A 108 23.60 -6.73 20.33
C ALA A 108 23.33 -6.34 21.80
N ARG A 109 23.07 -7.34 22.66
CA ARG A 109 22.82 -7.15 24.09
C ARG A 109 24.04 -6.62 24.84
N GLU A 110 25.25 -7.08 24.52
CA GLU A 110 26.51 -6.53 25.07
C GLU A 110 26.67 -5.04 24.75
N HIS A 111 26.11 -4.60 23.62
CA HIS A 111 26.08 -3.21 23.19
C HIS A 111 24.82 -2.44 23.64
N GLY A 112 23.99 -3.03 24.49
CA GLY A 112 22.82 -2.38 25.08
C GLY A 112 21.57 -2.36 24.20
N MET A 113 21.53 -3.19 23.15
CA MET A 113 20.41 -3.28 22.21
C MET A 113 19.59 -4.54 22.44
N SER A 114 18.28 -4.42 22.24
CA SER A 114 17.36 -5.54 22.03
C SER A 114 17.50 -6.11 20.61
N PHE A 115 16.75 -7.16 20.28
CA PHE A 115 16.88 -7.88 19.02
C PHE A 115 15.54 -8.04 18.29
N SER A 116 15.62 -8.02 16.96
CA SER A 116 14.52 -8.27 16.04
C SER A 116 15.06 -9.03 14.83
N ALA A 117 14.29 -9.97 14.30
CA ALA A 117 14.62 -10.68 13.06
C ALA A 117 13.36 -11.18 12.36
N SER A 118 13.44 -11.43 11.05
CA SER A 118 12.38 -12.15 10.33
C SER A 118 12.45 -13.64 10.67
N ILE A 119 11.50 -14.14 11.47
CA ILE A 119 11.40 -15.57 11.82
C ILE A 119 10.01 -16.18 11.59
N ILE A 120 9.03 -15.36 11.24
CA ILE A 120 7.64 -15.78 10.95
C ILE A 120 7.14 -15.25 9.60
N SER A 121 7.99 -14.60 8.80
CA SER A 121 7.62 -14.22 7.43
C SER A 121 7.30 -15.48 6.62
N PRO A 122 6.24 -15.49 5.80
CA PRO A 122 5.92 -16.64 4.93
C PRO A 122 7.11 -17.06 4.06
N LEU A 123 7.93 -16.10 3.60
CA LEU A 123 9.12 -16.33 2.80
C LEU A 123 10.25 -17.05 3.55
N ASP A 124 10.30 -16.94 4.87
CA ASP A 124 11.35 -17.54 5.71
C ASP A 124 10.95 -18.89 6.31
N ILE A 125 9.66 -19.11 6.59
CA ILE A 125 9.20 -20.31 7.32
C ILE A 125 8.97 -21.53 6.42
N GLY A 126 8.61 -21.31 5.15
CA GLY A 126 8.14 -22.36 4.25
C GLY A 126 9.18 -23.46 3.98
N GLY A 127 10.43 -23.06 3.74
CA GLY A 127 11.47 -24.02 3.36
C GLY A 127 11.92 -24.93 4.51
N GLY A 128 11.86 -24.46 5.76
CA GLY A 128 12.07 -25.30 6.94
C GLY A 128 10.94 -26.31 7.12
N TYR A 129 9.70 -25.86 6.92
CA TYR A 129 8.51 -26.69 7.03
C TYR A 129 8.52 -27.82 5.99
N ALA A 130 8.78 -27.49 4.73
CA ALA A 130 8.78 -28.43 3.61
C ALA A 130 9.84 -29.56 3.72
N ARG A 131 10.81 -29.44 4.63
CA ARG A 131 11.80 -30.50 4.91
C ARG A 131 11.30 -31.58 5.85
N LYS A 132 10.32 -31.27 6.68
CA LYS A 132 9.84 -32.12 7.78
C LYS A 132 8.41 -32.61 7.57
N HIS A 133 7.72 -32.10 6.55
CA HIS A 133 6.31 -32.38 6.27
C HIS A 133 6.10 -32.76 4.82
N ASP A 134 5.16 -33.67 4.57
CA ASP A 134 4.74 -34.06 3.22
C ASP A 134 3.64 -33.13 2.68
N GLU A 135 2.84 -32.51 3.55
CA GLU A 135 1.78 -31.56 3.20
C GLU A 135 2.32 -30.15 3.02
N THR A 136 2.96 -29.89 1.88
CA THR A 136 3.57 -28.59 1.53
C THR A 136 2.69 -27.74 0.62
N GLY A 137 3.09 -26.49 0.38
CA GLY A 137 2.51 -25.65 -0.65
C GLY A 137 2.75 -26.19 -2.07
N PHE A 138 1.79 -25.95 -2.96
CA PHE A 138 1.89 -26.27 -4.39
C PHE A 138 1.44 -25.08 -5.23
N GLN A 139 2.12 -24.91 -6.37
CA GLN A 139 1.83 -23.90 -7.37
C GLN A 139 1.40 -24.60 -8.66
N TYR A 140 0.22 -24.23 -9.16
CA TYR A 140 -0.41 -24.83 -10.34
C TYR A 140 -0.33 -23.84 -11.48
N GLN A 141 0.60 -24.06 -12.40
CA GLN A 141 0.70 -23.30 -13.65
C GLN A 141 -0.26 -23.91 -14.67
N TYR A 142 -1.03 -23.10 -15.40
CA TYR A 142 -2.00 -23.60 -16.37
C TYR A 142 -1.91 -22.88 -17.72
N GLN A 143 -2.22 -23.57 -18.80
CA GLN A 143 -2.26 -23.02 -20.16
C GLN A 143 -3.34 -23.73 -20.97
N GLU A 144 -4.15 -22.94 -21.69
CA GLU A 144 -5.13 -23.50 -22.62
C GLU A 144 -4.51 -23.99 -23.93
N GLY A 145 -5.17 -24.95 -24.56
CA GLY A 145 -4.86 -25.40 -25.90
C GLY A 145 -6.02 -26.11 -26.60
N ALA A 146 -5.85 -26.34 -27.89
CA ALA A 146 -6.85 -27.01 -28.73
C ALA A 146 -6.67 -28.53 -28.72
N ILE A 147 -7.80 -29.25 -28.80
CA ILE A 147 -7.83 -30.68 -29.10
C ILE A 147 -8.24 -30.85 -30.58
N ASP A 148 -7.42 -31.53 -31.36
CA ASP A 148 -7.76 -31.86 -32.76
C ASP A 148 -9.05 -32.70 -32.80
N THR A 149 -10.04 -32.18 -33.52
CA THR A 149 -11.38 -32.78 -33.53
C THR A 149 -11.47 -34.11 -34.27
N HIS A 150 -10.49 -34.43 -35.11
CA HIS A 150 -10.40 -35.65 -35.91
C HIS A 150 -9.52 -36.72 -35.25
N THR A 151 -8.37 -36.32 -34.69
CA THR A 151 -7.37 -37.25 -34.14
C THR A 151 -7.44 -37.37 -32.62
N GLY A 152 -8.05 -36.39 -31.93
CA GLY A 152 -8.05 -36.28 -30.47
C GLY A 152 -6.70 -35.89 -29.89
N GLU A 153 -5.74 -35.48 -30.72
CA GLU A 153 -4.41 -35.06 -30.29
C GLU A 153 -4.45 -33.64 -29.73
N TYR A 154 -3.64 -33.39 -28.71
CA TYR A 154 -3.41 -32.06 -28.18
C TYR A 154 -1.93 -31.88 -27.85
N CYS A 155 -1.47 -30.64 -27.94
CA CYS A 155 -0.09 -30.25 -27.65
C CYS A 155 -0.10 -28.80 -27.17
N VAL A 156 0.33 -28.58 -25.93
CA VAL A 156 0.37 -27.28 -25.26
C VAL A 156 1.81 -26.97 -24.89
N GLU A 157 2.32 -25.86 -25.43
CA GLU A 157 3.63 -25.33 -25.06
C GLU A 157 3.48 -24.47 -23.79
N MET A 158 4.35 -24.73 -22.82
CA MET A 158 4.40 -24.09 -21.52
C MET A 158 5.85 -23.72 -21.18
N VAL A 159 6.02 -22.95 -20.12
CA VAL A 159 7.34 -22.63 -19.57
C VAL A 159 7.60 -23.54 -18.37
N LEU A 160 8.69 -24.32 -18.41
CA LEU A 160 9.17 -25.05 -17.24
C LEU A 160 9.75 -24.04 -16.25
N GLN A 161 9.19 -23.98 -15.05
CA GLN A 161 9.69 -23.12 -13.98
C GLN A 161 10.65 -23.91 -13.08
N LYS A 162 11.88 -23.42 -12.93
CA LYS A 162 12.94 -24.11 -12.18
C LYS A 162 13.44 -23.31 -10.98
N GLN A 163 13.42 -21.98 -11.06
CA GLN A 163 13.84 -21.13 -9.96
C GLN A 163 13.00 -19.85 -9.91
N TRP A 164 12.52 -19.51 -8.72
CA TRP A 164 12.02 -18.17 -8.40
C TRP A 164 13.02 -17.45 -7.51
N TYR A 165 12.99 -16.13 -7.53
CA TYR A 165 13.86 -15.28 -6.73
C TYR A 165 13.07 -14.15 -6.08
N ASN A 166 13.23 -13.96 -4.77
CA ASN A 166 12.63 -12.88 -3.98
C ASN A 166 13.62 -12.31 -2.94
N ASN A 167 13.18 -11.39 -2.06
CA ASN A 167 14.06 -10.79 -1.04
C ASN A 167 14.69 -11.79 -0.08
N LYS A 168 14.14 -12.99 0.10
CA LYS A 168 14.76 -14.02 0.96
C LYS A 168 15.67 -14.98 0.19
N GLY A 169 15.75 -14.82 -1.12
CA GLY A 169 16.70 -15.50 -2.00
C GLY A 169 16.07 -16.46 -2.99
N PRO A 170 16.90 -17.23 -3.72
CA PRO A 170 16.41 -18.17 -4.73
C PRO A 170 15.70 -19.36 -4.07
N ILE A 171 14.61 -19.80 -4.69
CA ILE A 171 13.92 -21.05 -4.36
C ILE A 171 13.82 -21.95 -5.59
N GLU A 172 13.97 -23.26 -5.40
CA GLU A 172 13.82 -24.25 -6.47
C GLU A 172 12.37 -24.69 -6.60
N LEU A 173 11.89 -24.83 -7.84
CA LEU A 173 10.60 -25.42 -8.16
C LEU A 173 10.78 -26.82 -8.73
N LYS A 174 10.00 -27.76 -8.21
CA LYS A 174 10.01 -29.16 -8.66
C LYS A 174 8.69 -29.50 -9.34
N LEU A 175 8.74 -29.77 -10.64
CA LEU A 175 7.61 -30.33 -11.38
C LEU A 175 7.31 -31.74 -10.87
N GLU A 176 6.12 -31.94 -10.32
CA GLU A 176 5.68 -33.24 -9.77
C GLU A 176 4.91 -34.06 -10.80
N LYS A 177 4.04 -33.39 -11.56
CA LYS A 177 3.18 -34.00 -12.59
C LYS A 177 2.56 -32.94 -13.49
N VAL A 178 1.96 -33.41 -14.57
CA VAL A 178 1.06 -32.62 -15.42
C VAL A 178 -0.35 -33.19 -15.35
N LEU A 179 -1.36 -32.33 -15.44
CA LEU A 179 -2.77 -32.67 -15.51
C LEU A 179 -3.35 -32.07 -16.78
N VAL A 180 -4.42 -32.66 -17.31
CA VAL A 180 -5.12 -32.13 -18.48
C VAL A 180 -6.63 -32.26 -18.27
N TYR A 181 -7.34 -31.14 -18.40
CA TYR A 181 -8.80 -31.09 -18.33
C TYR A 181 -9.36 -30.73 -19.70
N ALA A 182 -10.26 -31.56 -20.24
CA ALA A 182 -11.00 -31.26 -21.46
C ALA A 182 -12.33 -30.58 -21.11
N PHE A 183 -12.71 -29.57 -21.89
CA PHE A 183 -13.97 -28.85 -21.69
C PHE A 183 -14.61 -28.42 -23.01
N LYS A 184 -15.87 -27.99 -22.92
CA LYS A 184 -16.61 -27.34 -24.01
C LYS A 184 -16.77 -25.88 -23.65
N GLU A 185 -16.62 -25.01 -24.63
CA GLU A 185 -16.87 -23.58 -24.49
C GLU A 185 -17.91 -23.10 -25.51
N GLU A 186 -18.65 -22.06 -25.15
CA GLU A 186 -19.55 -21.36 -26.07
C GLU A 186 -19.44 -19.85 -25.83
N GLN A 187 -19.06 -19.09 -26.86
CA GLN A 187 -19.01 -17.63 -26.76
C GLN A 187 -20.40 -17.05 -26.48
N ILE A 188 -20.48 -16.14 -25.52
CA ILE A 188 -21.72 -15.45 -25.15
C ILE A 188 -21.86 -14.21 -26.05
N GLU A 189 -22.77 -14.29 -27.02
CA GLU A 189 -23.05 -13.20 -27.97
C GLU A 189 -21.75 -12.66 -28.63
N ASP A 190 -21.53 -11.35 -28.65
CA ASP A 190 -20.32 -10.68 -29.15
C ASP A 190 -19.36 -10.25 -28.02
N THR A 191 -19.50 -10.85 -26.83
CA THR A 191 -18.66 -10.54 -25.66
C THR A 191 -17.36 -11.31 -25.64
N ASP A 192 -16.48 -10.95 -24.71
CA ASP A 192 -15.23 -11.66 -24.42
C ASP A 192 -15.45 -12.80 -23.38
N TYR A 193 -16.69 -13.21 -23.11
CA TYR A 193 -17.01 -14.30 -22.17
C TYR A 193 -17.38 -15.59 -22.89
N PHE A 194 -16.81 -16.70 -22.41
CA PHE A 194 -17.04 -18.05 -22.89
C PHE A 194 -17.70 -18.89 -21.80
N TYR A 195 -18.89 -19.40 -22.06
CA TYR A 195 -19.58 -20.28 -21.13
C TYR A 195 -18.91 -21.66 -21.12
N VAL A 196 -18.49 -22.08 -19.93
CA VAL A 196 -18.00 -23.44 -19.66
C VAL A 196 -18.83 -24.02 -18.51
N ASN A 197 -19.47 -25.17 -18.74
CA ASN A 197 -20.24 -25.85 -17.69
C ASN A 197 -19.28 -26.58 -16.72
N PRO A 198 -19.25 -26.23 -15.42
CA PRO A 198 -18.33 -26.87 -14.46
C PRO A 198 -18.50 -28.39 -14.34
N ASP A 199 -19.72 -28.90 -14.59
CA ASP A 199 -20.05 -30.32 -14.49
C ASP A 199 -19.62 -31.12 -15.74
N GLU A 200 -19.28 -30.44 -16.84
CA GLU A 200 -18.80 -31.03 -18.08
C GLU A 200 -17.29 -30.87 -18.29
N ILE A 201 -16.54 -30.39 -17.29
CA ILE A 201 -15.07 -30.39 -17.35
C ILE A 201 -14.58 -31.80 -16.96
N LEU A 202 -13.84 -32.45 -17.86
CA LEU A 202 -13.40 -33.84 -17.72
C LEU A 202 -11.89 -33.93 -17.47
N ASP A 203 -11.48 -34.67 -16.44
CA ASP A 203 -10.08 -35.03 -16.23
C ASP A 203 -9.63 -36.11 -17.23
N ILE A 204 -8.78 -35.72 -18.18
CA ILE A 204 -8.17 -36.59 -19.18
C ILE A 204 -6.67 -36.77 -18.93
N SER A 205 -6.17 -36.49 -17.72
CA SER A 205 -4.74 -36.53 -17.36
C SER A 205 -4.09 -37.89 -17.61
N HIS A 206 -4.87 -38.97 -17.61
CA HIS A 206 -4.39 -40.32 -17.95
C HIS A 206 -3.89 -40.44 -19.41
N THR A 207 -4.23 -39.48 -20.28
CA THR A 207 -3.76 -39.41 -21.68
C THR A 207 -2.50 -38.56 -21.85
N ALA A 208 -2.07 -37.85 -20.81
CA ALA A 208 -1.04 -36.83 -20.89
C ALA A 208 0.37 -37.42 -20.75
N GLY A 209 1.26 -36.98 -21.64
CA GLY A 209 2.70 -37.03 -21.48
C GLY A 209 3.28 -35.61 -21.48
N TYR A 210 4.55 -35.48 -21.08
CA TYR A 210 5.25 -34.21 -21.17
C TYR A 210 6.73 -34.40 -21.53
N GLU A 211 7.29 -33.36 -22.14
CA GLU A 211 8.73 -33.19 -22.41
C GLU A 211 9.19 -31.90 -21.72
N ALA A 212 10.15 -31.99 -20.82
CA ALA A 212 10.70 -30.85 -20.08
C ALA A 212 12.20 -30.72 -20.36
N ASP A 213 12.66 -29.52 -20.72
CA ASP A 213 14.09 -29.25 -20.94
C ASP A 213 14.78 -28.90 -19.62
N GLU A 214 15.15 -29.92 -18.84
CA GLU A 214 15.84 -29.70 -17.56
C GLU A 214 17.33 -29.37 -17.71
N GLU A 215 17.91 -29.56 -18.90
CA GLU A 215 19.35 -29.39 -19.14
C GLU A 215 19.70 -27.95 -19.54
N ASN A 216 18.82 -27.24 -20.26
CA ASN A 216 19.09 -25.91 -20.79
C ASN A 216 18.32 -24.80 -20.05
N VAL A 217 18.37 -24.81 -18.72
CA VAL A 217 17.74 -23.78 -17.88
C VAL A 217 18.44 -22.43 -18.07
N VAL A 218 17.66 -21.42 -18.47
CA VAL A 218 18.08 -20.03 -18.54
C VAL A 218 17.76 -19.34 -17.22
N ILE A 219 18.75 -18.70 -16.61
CA ILE A 219 18.56 -17.86 -15.41
C ILE A 219 18.70 -16.40 -15.81
N THR A 220 17.66 -15.60 -15.55
CA THR A 220 17.67 -14.17 -15.84
C THR A 220 18.54 -13.40 -14.85
N ARG A 221 18.78 -12.11 -15.12
CA ARG A 221 19.48 -11.24 -14.17
C ARG A 221 18.69 -11.02 -12.87
N ALA A 222 17.37 -11.15 -12.91
CA ALA A 222 16.51 -11.04 -11.75
C ALA A 222 16.39 -12.37 -10.98
N GLY A 223 17.02 -13.45 -11.46
CA GLY A 223 17.09 -14.74 -10.78
C GLY A 223 16.01 -15.74 -11.18
N TYR A 224 15.10 -15.39 -12.08
CA TYR A 224 14.09 -16.32 -12.60
C TYR A 224 14.75 -17.38 -13.49
N GLY A 225 14.55 -18.66 -13.16
CA GLY A 225 15.10 -19.81 -13.88
C GLY A 225 14.02 -20.56 -14.64
N TYR A 226 14.15 -20.66 -15.96
CA TYR A 226 13.14 -21.26 -16.82
C TYR A 226 13.70 -21.97 -18.06
N SER A 227 12.90 -22.85 -18.65
CA SER A 227 13.16 -23.53 -19.93
C SER A 227 11.83 -23.96 -20.58
N SER A 228 11.87 -24.78 -21.64
CA SER A 228 10.65 -25.25 -22.30
C SER A 228 9.99 -26.43 -21.59
N LEU A 229 8.66 -26.41 -21.56
CA LEU A 229 7.82 -27.54 -21.16
C LEU A 229 6.77 -27.76 -22.25
N ARG A 230 6.62 -28.99 -22.74
CA ARG A 230 5.57 -29.35 -23.68
C ARG A 230 4.69 -30.44 -23.07
N VAL A 231 3.39 -30.19 -22.99
CA VAL A 231 2.39 -31.17 -22.55
C VAL A 231 1.62 -31.68 -23.77
N PHE A 232 1.56 -32.98 -23.99
CA PHE A 232 0.95 -33.56 -25.18
C PHE A 232 0.23 -34.86 -24.88
N GLY A 233 -0.71 -35.24 -25.72
CA GLY A 233 -1.43 -36.50 -25.57
C GLY A 233 -2.42 -36.74 -26.70
N GLN A 234 -3.12 -37.87 -26.61
CA GLN A 234 -4.17 -38.23 -27.56
C GLN A 234 -5.35 -38.86 -26.83
N TRP A 235 -6.50 -38.19 -26.84
CA TRP A 235 -7.74 -38.69 -26.27
C TRP A 235 -8.63 -39.30 -27.37
N LYS A 236 -8.43 -40.60 -27.64
CA LYS A 236 -9.13 -41.31 -28.73
C LYS A 236 -10.62 -41.54 -28.47
N GLU A 237 -11.02 -41.55 -27.22
CA GLU A 237 -12.41 -41.82 -26.77
C GLU A 237 -13.22 -40.52 -26.62
N ARG A 238 -12.75 -39.43 -27.24
CA ARG A 238 -13.33 -38.09 -27.15
C ARG A 238 -14.80 -38.05 -27.57
N GLU A 239 -15.62 -37.42 -26.74
CA GLU A 239 -16.99 -37.08 -27.10
C GLU A 239 -17.06 -35.86 -28.04
N PRO A 240 -18.04 -35.78 -28.95
CA PRO A 240 -18.22 -34.60 -29.80
C PRO A 240 -18.34 -33.31 -28.97
N GLY A 241 -17.67 -32.25 -29.43
CA GLY A 241 -17.71 -30.91 -28.82
C GLY A 241 -16.57 -30.58 -27.85
N TYR A 242 -15.77 -31.55 -27.42
CA TYR A 242 -14.58 -31.29 -26.58
C TYR A 242 -13.36 -30.95 -27.45
N ASP A 243 -13.26 -29.72 -27.91
CA ASP A 243 -12.18 -29.23 -28.76
C ASP A 243 -11.21 -28.28 -28.02
N ARG A 244 -11.34 -28.19 -26.69
CA ARG A 244 -10.48 -27.43 -25.79
C ARG A 244 -9.93 -28.28 -24.65
N CYS A 245 -8.73 -27.92 -24.20
CA CYS A 245 -8.13 -28.46 -23.00
C CYS A 245 -7.38 -27.39 -22.21
N LEU A 246 -7.26 -27.62 -20.90
CA LEU A 246 -6.37 -26.90 -20.01
C LEU A 246 -5.26 -27.85 -19.58
N ALA A 247 -4.03 -27.58 -19.99
CA ALA A 247 -2.84 -28.25 -19.46
C ALA A 247 -2.41 -27.57 -18.16
N VAL A 248 -2.08 -28.35 -17.14
CA VAL A 248 -1.70 -27.85 -15.82
C VAL A 248 -0.40 -28.51 -15.36
N ALA A 249 0.64 -27.72 -15.12
CA ALA A 249 1.89 -28.17 -14.51
C ALA A 249 1.85 -27.94 -12.99
N VAL A 250 2.05 -29.01 -12.22
CA VAL A 250 1.97 -28.97 -10.75
C VAL A 250 3.38 -28.91 -10.18
N TYR A 251 3.72 -27.79 -9.56
CA TYR A 251 5.01 -27.57 -8.91
C TYR A 251 4.89 -27.70 -7.40
N ARG A 252 5.79 -28.46 -6.81
CA ARG A 252 6.07 -28.38 -5.37
C ARG A 252 7.04 -27.22 -5.13
N THR A 253 6.68 -26.33 -4.22
CA THR A 253 7.53 -25.21 -3.76
C THR A 253 7.99 -25.46 -2.31
N PRO A 254 9.12 -24.87 -1.87
CA PRO A 254 9.58 -24.95 -0.48
C PRO A 254 8.72 -24.04 0.41
N GLU A 255 7.45 -24.40 0.53
CA GLU A 255 6.40 -23.55 1.09
C GLU A 255 5.52 -24.31 2.08
N LEU A 256 4.98 -23.57 3.06
CA LEU A 256 4.00 -24.05 4.02
C LEU A 256 2.65 -24.34 3.33
N ASP A 257 1.95 -25.40 3.74
CA ASP A 257 0.50 -25.45 3.50
C ASP A 257 -0.20 -24.55 4.53
N TYR A 258 -0.55 -23.31 4.15
CA TYR A 258 -1.16 -22.35 5.07
C TYR A 258 -2.55 -22.79 5.56
N PHE A 259 -3.16 -23.77 4.90
CA PHE A 259 -4.45 -24.34 5.29
C PHE A 259 -4.30 -25.63 6.10
N SER A 260 -3.09 -26.17 6.24
CA SER A 260 -2.84 -27.31 7.13
C SER A 260 -3.23 -26.95 8.58
N PRO A 261 -3.87 -27.89 9.31
CA PRO A 261 -4.05 -27.78 10.76
C PRO A 261 -2.74 -27.60 11.54
N ASP A 262 -1.61 -28.02 10.99
CA ASP A 262 -0.29 -27.92 11.63
C ASP A 262 0.41 -26.57 11.39
N ALA A 263 -0.03 -25.77 10.42
CA ALA A 263 0.63 -24.54 10.00
C ALA A 263 0.98 -23.59 11.16
N LEU A 264 0.00 -23.30 12.03
CA LEU A 264 0.21 -22.44 13.20
C LEU A 264 1.10 -23.12 14.25
N SER A 265 0.93 -24.42 14.46
CA SER A 265 1.75 -25.19 15.42
C SER A 265 3.21 -25.16 15.04
N TYR A 266 3.51 -25.31 13.75
CA TYR A 266 4.86 -25.18 13.23
C TYR A 266 5.44 -23.77 13.46
N MET A 267 4.70 -22.70 13.11
CA MET A 267 5.16 -21.32 13.35
C MET A 267 5.47 -21.06 14.83
N LYS A 268 4.62 -21.56 15.74
CA LYS A 268 4.88 -21.50 17.19
C LYS A 268 6.13 -22.27 17.60
N SER A 269 6.33 -23.46 17.04
CA SER A 269 7.51 -24.27 17.31
C SER A 269 8.82 -23.56 16.91
N VAL A 270 8.82 -22.77 15.84
CA VAL A 270 9.97 -21.94 15.45
C VAL A 270 10.26 -20.90 16.54
N ILE A 271 9.23 -20.21 17.03
CA ILE A 271 9.38 -19.25 18.12
C ILE A 271 9.91 -19.93 19.39
N ASP A 272 9.40 -21.11 19.72
CA ASP A 272 9.84 -21.90 20.89
C ASP A 272 11.31 -22.32 20.75
N MET A 273 11.74 -22.81 19.58
CA MET A 273 13.14 -23.18 19.31
C MET A 273 14.09 -22.01 19.56
N HIS A 274 13.73 -20.80 19.12
CA HIS A 274 14.55 -19.61 19.37
C HIS A 274 14.56 -19.21 20.85
N ARG A 275 13.42 -19.32 21.56
CA ARG A 275 13.37 -19.09 23.01
C ARG A 275 14.26 -20.08 23.76
N GLU A 276 14.19 -21.37 23.42
CA GLU A 276 14.99 -22.44 24.01
C GLU A 276 16.49 -22.24 23.75
N ALA A 277 16.85 -21.70 22.59
CA ALA A 277 18.21 -21.26 22.28
C ALA A 277 18.65 -20.02 23.10
N GLY A 278 17.76 -19.43 23.89
CA GLY A 278 18.03 -18.26 24.74
C GLY A 278 17.99 -16.93 23.98
N ILE A 279 17.26 -16.87 22.87
CA ILE A 279 17.04 -15.65 22.08
C ILE A 279 15.73 -15.00 22.55
N SER A 280 15.76 -13.70 22.80
CA SER A 280 14.58 -12.91 23.10
C SER A 280 14.32 -11.88 21.99
N TYR A 281 13.05 -11.64 21.67
CA TYR A 281 12.65 -10.74 20.60
C TYR A 281 11.85 -9.54 21.12
N GLN A 282 12.06 -8.39 20.49
CA GLN A 282 11.21 -7.21 20.61
C GLN A 282 10.63 -6.76 19.25
N GLY A 283 10.96 -7.46 18.17
CA GLY A 283 10.45 -7.18 16.84
C GLY A 283 10.60 -8.37 15.91
N PHE A 284 9.76 -8.39 14.87
CA PHE A 284 9.91 -9.26 13.72
C PHE A 284 9.99 -8.39 12.46
N TYR A 285 11.13 -8.38 11.79
CA TYR A 285 11.31 -7.64 10.54
C TYR A 285 10.31 -8.17 9.49
N SER A 286 9.48 -7.30 8.91
CA SER A 286 8.28 -7.68 8.13
C SER A 286 8.19 -6.89 6.83
N ASP A 287 9.24 -6.97 6.02
CA ASP A 287 9.40 -6.28 4.74
C ASP A 287 8.93 -7.16 3.58
N GLU A 288 8.15 -6.57 2.67
CA GLU A 288 7.45 -7.24 1.56
C GLU A 288 6.79 -8.56 1.99
N MET A 289 5.83 -8.48 2.92
CA MET A 289 5.17 -9.69 3.45
C MET A 289 4.27 -10.37 2.40
N HIS A 290 4.73 -11.48 1.83
CA HIS A 290 3.99 -12.29 0.86
C HIS A 290 4.39 -13.79 0.91
N ILE A 291 3.60 -14.68 0.32
CA ILE A 291 3.94 -16.10 0.14
C ILE A 291 4.92 -16.27 -1.04
N GLN A 292 5.54 -17.43 -1.21
CA GLN A 292 6.62 -17.62 -2.21
C GLN A 292 6.16 -17.21 -3.61
N PHE A 293 6.84 -16.22 -4.19
CA PHE A 293 6.65 -15.77 -5.56
C PHE A 293 7.92 -15.07 -6.07
N ASP A 294 7.96 -14.74 -7.35
CA ASP A 294 9.17 -14.27 -8.06
C ASP A 294 9.20 -12.77 -8.36
N TRP A 295 10.39 -12.18 -8.35
CA TRP A 295 10.66 -10.76 -8.62
C TRP A 295 10.78 -10.39 -10.10
N ASP A 296 10.99 -11.32 -11.03
CA ASP A 296 11.31 -10.96 -12.42
C ASP A 296 10.09 -10.36 -13.15
N LEU A 297 10.02 -9.04 -13.15
CA LEU A 297 8.96 -8.26 -13.77
C LEU A 297 8.95 -8.30 -15.31
N GLY A 298 9.99 -8.86 -15.94
CA GLY A 298 10.17 -8.83 -17.39
C GLY A 298 9.87 -10.17 -18.05
N THR A 299 10.53 -11.23 -17.58
CA THR A 299 10.64 -12.52 -18.27
C THR A 299 9.70 -13.59 -17.76
N HIS A 300 9.40 -13.60 -16.45
CA HIS A 300 8.44 -14.56 -15.88
C HIS A 300 7.00 -14.31 -16.35
N PHE A 301 6.78 -13.31 -17.19
CA PHE A 301 5.47 -12.96 -17.74
C PHE A 301 5.31 -13.31 -19.20
N GLY A 302 4.14 -13.88 -19.53
CA GLY A 302 3.53 -13.75 -20.85
C GLY A 302 3.01 -12.31 -21.10
N PRO A 303 2.47 -12.02 -22.30
CA PRO A 303 2.04 -10.67 -22.66
C PRO A 303 0.91 -10.08 -21.78
N THR A 304 0.11 -10.89 -21.06
CA THR A 304 -1.12 -10.43 -20.40
C THR A 304 -1.55 -11.10 -19.08
N GLU A 305 -0.96 -12.22 -18.62
CA GLU A 305 -1.46 -12.96 -17.44
C GLU A 305 -0.35 -13.59 -16.57
N ILE A 306 -0.64 -13.81 -15.29
CA ILE A 306 0.05 -14.78 -14.43
C ILE A 306 -0.82 -16.02 -14.29
N ASN A 307 -0.38 -17.07 -14.97
CA ASN A 307 -1.13 -18.31 -15.09
C ASN A 307 -0.80 -19.32 -13.99
N THR A 308 -0.56 -18.88 -12.76
CA THR A 308 -0.21 -19.76 -11.63
C THR A 308 -1.06 -19.48 -10.39
N ARG A 309 -1.54 -20.53 -9.70
CA ARG A 309 -2.28 -20.42 -8.44
C ARG A 309 -1.72 -21.31 -7.34
N TYR A 310 -1.66 -20.78 -6.12
CA TYR A 310 -1.39 -21.54 -4.92
C TYR A 310 -2.62 -22.37 -4.55
N ILE A 311 -2.51 -23.70 -4.58
CA ILE A 311 -3.61 -24.59 -4.23
C ILE A 311 -3.05 -25.74 -3.41
N THR A 312 -3.74 -26.12 -2.33
CA THR A 312 -3.44 -27.33 -1.56
C THR A 312 -4.73 -28.12 -1.36
N PRO A 313 -4.66 -29.42 -1.04
CA PRO A 313 -5.84 -30.18 -0.64
C PRO A 313 -6.60 -29.51 0.52
N ASN A 314 -5.87 -28.97 1.51
CA ASN A 314 -6.48 -28.27 2.65
C ASN A 314 -7.15 -26.94 2.23
N LEU A 315 -6.59 -26.20 1.27
CA LEU A 315 -7.26 -25.02 0.70
C LEU A 315 -8.55 -25.41 0.01
N ALA A 316 -8.52 -26.44 -0.84
CA ALA A 316 -9.69 -26.92 -1.56
C ALA A 316 -10.80 -27.40 -0.61
N ASP A 317 -10.43 -28.13 0.45
CA ASP A 317 -11.35 -28.58 1.50
C ASP A 317 -11.96 -27.40 2.26
N GLU A 318 -11.15 -26.41 2.65
CA GLU A 318 -11.65 -25.21 3.34
C GLU A 318 -12.57 -24.37 2.43
N TYR A 319 -12.22 -24.22 1.15
CA TYR A 319 -13.05 -23.53 0.17
C TYR A 319 -14.39 -24.25 -0.01
N ALA A 320 -14.37 -25.56 -0.20
CA ALA A 320 -15.58 -26.38 -0.33
C ALA A 320 -16.44 -26.34 0.93
N ARG A 321 -15.81 -26.37 2.12
CA ARG A 321 -16.52 -26.24 3.41
C ARG A 321 -17.26 -24.91 3.54
N ARG A 322 -16.69 -23.82 3.03
CA ARG A 322 -17.30 -22.47 3.07
C ARG A 322 -18.35 -22.24 2.00
N TYR A 323 -18.08 -22.67 0.77
CA TYR A 323 -18.81 -22.23 -0.41
C TYR A 323 -19.53 -23.35 -1.17
N GLY A 324 -19.42 -24.59 -0.71
CA GLY A 324 -20.20 -25.74 -1.17
C GLY A 324 -19.36 -26.91 -1.67
N ASP A 325 -19.89 -28.13 -1.49
CA ASP A 325 -19.22 -29.40 -1.79
C ASP A 325 -18.79 -29.57 -3.26
N ARG A 326 -19.37 -28.81 -4.20
CA ARG A 326 -19.00 -28.86 -5.63
C ARG A 326 -17.52 -28.52 -5.87
N TYR A 327 -16.92 -27.73 -4.98
CA TYR A 327 -15.54 -27.27 -5.09
C TYR A 327 -14.51 -28.25 -4.51
N LYS A 328 -14.90 -29.43 -4.01
CA LYS A 328 -13.95 -30.46 -3.55
C LYS A 328 -12.99 -30.89 -4.65
N ASP A 329 -13.48 -30.92 -5.89
CA ASP A 329 -12.65 -31.09 -7.08
C ASP A 329 -12.22 -29.71 -7.60
N PHE A 330 -11.41 -29.00 -6.82
CA PHE A 330 -11.09 -27.59 -7.09
C PHE A 330 -10.27 -27.41 -8.36
N LEU A 331 -9.41 -28.37 -8.72
CA LEU A 331 -8.41 -28.19 -9.76
C LEU A 331 -9.00 -27.97 -11.15
N LYS A 332 -10.14 -28.59 -11.48
CA LYS A 332 -10.82 -28.34 -12.76
C LYS A 332 -11.32 -26.89 -12.89
N TYR A 333 -11.53 -26.19 -11.77
CA TYR A 333 -11.95 -24.80 -11.78
C TYR A 333 -10.83 -23.82 -12.14
N LEU A 334 -9.59 -24.29 -12.32
CA LEU A 334 -8.50 -23.48 -12.90
C LEU A 334 -8.87 -22.93 -14.28
N VAL A 335 -9.78 -23.58 -15.02
CA VAL A 335 -10.34 -23.06 -16.28
C VAL A 335 -10.90 -21.65 -16.11
N TYR A 336 -11.51 -21.33 -14.95
CA TYR A 336 -12.11 -20.01 -14.70
C TYR A 336 -11.12 -18.94 -14.23
N PHE A 337 -9.85 -19.29 -14.06
CA PHE A 337 -8.77 -18.33 -13.87
C PHE A 337 -8.03 -18.01 -15.17
N SER A 338 -8.14 -18.86 -16.21
CA SER A 338 -7.57 -18.59 -17.52
C SER A 338 -8.10 -17.30 -18.11
N TYR A 339 -7.18 -16.40 -18.44
CA TYR A 339 -7.50 -15.07 -18.95
C TYR A 339 -6.62 -14.74 -20.16
N HIS A 340 -7.24 -14.43 -21.31
CA HIS A 340 -6.51 -14.13 -22.54
C HIS A 340 -5.60 -15.28 -23.03
N GLN A 341 -6.08 -16.54 -22.94
CA GLN A 341 -5.32 -17.73 -23.36
C GLN A 341 -5.83 -18.39 -24.66
N HIS A 342 -6.67 -17.68 -25.43
CA HIS A 342 -7.19 -18.14 -26.73
C HIS A 342 -6.24 -17.87 -27.91
N ASP A 343 -4.96 -17.63 -27.67
CA ASP A 343 -3.98 -17.22 -28.68
C ASP A 343 -3.71 -18.29 -29.75
N PHE A 344 -4.05 -19.55 -29.47
CA PHE A 344 -4.09 -20.64 -30.44
C PHE A 344 -5.22 -20.51 -31.48
N LEU A 345 -6.19 -19.61 -31.27
CA LEU A 345 -7.21 -19.27 -32.27
C LEU A 345 -6.68 -18.21 -33.24
N ASP A 346 -6.88 -18.44 -34.54
CA ASP A 346 -6.50 -17.48 -35.57
C ASP A 346 -7.33 -16.18 -35.50
N GLY A 347 -6.73 -15.06 -35.94
CA GLY A 347 -7.43 -13.79 -36.15
C GLY A 347 -7.44 -12.86 -34.94
N ASP A 348 -8.47 -11.99 -34.87
CA ASP A 348 -8.60 -10.99 -33.80
C ASP A 348 -9.22 -11.57 -32.52
N GLU A 349 -9.88 -12.72 -32.61
CA GLU A 349 -10.54 -13.41 -31.48
C GLU A 349 -9.53 -13.93 -30.46
N GLY A 350 -8.45 -14.58 -30.93
CA GLY A 350 -7.36 -15.05 -30.06
C GLY A 350 -6.56 -13.93 -29.38
N LYS A 351 -6.81 -12.67 -29.74
CA LYS A 351 -6.18 -11.47 -29.14
C LYS A 351 -7.11 -10.71 -28.20
N ARG A 352 -8.29 -11.24 -27.90
CA ARG A 352 -9.24 -10.59 -26.98
C ARG A 352 -9.01 -11.02 -25.55
N ALA A 353 -9.43 -10.20 -24.60
CA ALA A 353 -9.33 -10.43 -23.16
C ALA A 353 -10.35 -11.48 -22.67
N ASN A 354 -10.30 -12.68 -23.27
CA ASN A 354 -11.32 -13.70 -23.08
C ASN A 354 -11.29 -14.29 -21.67
N GLN A 355 -12.47 -14.59 -21.13
CA GLN A 355 -12.68 -15.20 -19.83
C GLN A 355 -13.69 -16.35 -19.91
N HIS A 356 -13.44 -17.43 -19.16
CA HIS A 356 -14.43 -18.50 -18.96
C HIS A 356 -15.39 -18.16 -17.83
N VAL A 357 -16.67 -18.48 -17.98
CA VAL A 357 -17.74 -18.17 -17.01
C VAL A 357 -18.69 -19.35 -16.77
N PHE A 358 -19.30 -19.40 -15.58
CA PHE A 358 -20.16 -20.50 -15.11
C PHE A 358 -21.52 -20.54 -15.78
N GLY A 359 -21.98 -19.45 -16.39
CA GLY A 359 -23.33 -19.35 -16.94
C GLY A 359 -23.41 -18.30 -18.04
N LYS A 360 -24.47 -18.42 -18.85
CA LYS A 360 -24.72 -17.54 -20.00
C LYS A 360 -25.45 -16.25 -19.63
N ASP A 361 -25.95 -16.16 -18.41
CA ASP A 361 -26.64 -15.00 -17.88
C ASP A 361 -25.73 -14.18 -16.95
N GLU A 362 -26.17 -12.97 -16.62
CA GLU A 362 -25.42 -12.05 -15.75
C GLU A 362 -25.11 -12.69 -14.38
N LYS A 363 -26.05 -13.46 -13.83
CA LYS A 363 -25.83 -14.15 -12.56
C LYS A 363 -24.68 -15.15 -12.66
N GLY A 364 -24.63 -15.98 -13.70
CA GLY A 364 -23.55 -16.95 -13.89
C GLY A 364 -22.17 -16.31 -14.05
N ILE A 365 -22.09 -15.15 -14.71
CA ILE A 365 -20.85 -14.38 -14.85
C ILE A 365 -20.39 -13.84 -13.48
N TYR A 366 -21.30 -13.24 -12.71
CA TYR A 366 -21.00 -12.75 -11.37
C TYR A 366 -20.65 -13.89 -10.40
N GLU A 367 -21.27 -15.07 -10.53
CA GLU A 367 -20.88 -16.25 -9.73
C GLU A 367 -19.43 -16.69 -10.01
N THR A 368 -18.93 -16.51 -11.24
CA THR A 368 -17.52 -16.77 -11.58
C THR A 368 -16.58 -15.74 -10.97
N TRP A 369 -16.88 -14.45 -11.11
CA TRP A 369 -16.07 -13.40 -10.48
C TRP A 369 -16.08 -13.52 -8.95
N LEU A 370 -17.22 -13.91 -8.35
CA LEU A 370 -17.33 -14.18 -6.92
C LEU A 370 -16.50 -15.39 -6.50
N PHE A 371 -16.42 -16.43 -7.34
CA PHE A 371 -15.53 -17.57 -7.12
C PHE A 371 -14.06 -17.13 -7.05
N ARG A 372 -13.62 -16.28 -7.99
CA ARG A 372 -12.26 -15.73 -8.04
C ARG A 372 -11.96 -14.84 -6.82
N LYS A 373 -12.84 -13.87 -6.52
CA LYS A 373 -12.75 -13.00 -5.33
C LYS A 373 -12.58 -13.83 -4.06
N ARG A 374 -13.45 -14.82 -3.83
CA ARG A 374 -13.41 -15.69 -2.65
C ARG A 374 -12.12 -16.48 -2.53
N TYR A 375 -11.50 -16.88 -3.65
CA TYR A 375 -10.20 -17.56 -3.63
C TYR A 375 -9.10 -16.62 -3.14
N PHE A 376 -8.98 -15.42 -3.74
CA PHE A 376 -7.94 -14.45 -3.37
C PHE A 376 -8.07 -13.99 -1.92
N GLU A 377 -9.29 -13.63 -1.50
CA GLU A 377 -9.56 -13.19 -0.13
C GLU A 377 -9.32 -14.31 0.90
N LEU A 378 -9.69 -15.56 0.58
CA LEU A 378 -9.45 -16.69 1.46
C LEU A 378 -7.96 -16.95 1.67
N LEU A 379 -7.18 -16.98 0.58
CA LEU A 379 -5.73 -17.17 0.62
C LEU A 379 -5.08 -16.06 1.46
N GLN A 380 -5.38 -14.80 1.13
CA GLN A 380 -4.81 -13.67 1.81
C GLN A 380 -5.15 -13.62 3.30
N THR A 381 -6.44 -13.72 3.63
CA THR A 381 -6.90 -13.65 5.03
C THR A 381 -6.25 -14.76 5.86
N ARG A 382 -6.16 -15.98 5.30
CA ARG A 382 -5.58 -17.12 6.02
C ARG A 382 -4.11 -16.90 6.35
N VAL A 383 -3.31 -16.40 5.41
CA VAL A 383 -1.88 -16.13 5.62
C VAL A 383 -1.70 -15.05 6.70
N VAL A 384 -2.46 -13.96 6.62
CA VAL A 384 -2.37 -12.86 7.60
C VAL A 384 -2.79 -13.32 9.00
N ASP A 385 -3.89 -14.06 9.11
CA ASP A 385 -4.41 -14.53 10.40
C ASP A 385 -3.40 -15.48 11.11
N LEU A 386 -2.67 -16.31 10.36
CA LEU A 386 -1.58 -17.13 10.90
C LEU A 386 -0.44 -16.27 11.47
N CYS A 387 -0.01 -15.24 10.73
CA CYS A 387 1.01 -14.30 11.18
C CYS A 387 0.59 -13.55 12.44
N ILE A 388 -0.67 -13.08 12.51
CA ILE A 388 -1.24 -12.44 13.70
C ILE A 388 -1.20 -13.39 14.90
N ALA A 389 -1.71 -14.62 14.75
CA ALA A 389 -1.74 -15.60 15.83
C ALA A 389 -0.33 -16.01 16.31
N ALA A 390 0.64 -16.11 15.40
CA ALA A 390 2.03 -16.38 15.74
C ALA A 390 2.69 -15.20 16.49
N LYS A 391 2.38 -13.96 16.07
CA LYS A 391 2.84 -12.74 16.76
C LYS A 391 2.26 -12.65 18.17
N GLU A 392 0.96 -12.88 18.34
CA GLU A 392 0.30 -12.87 19.66
C GLU A 392 0.93 -13.90 20.61
N TYR A 393 1.24 -15.10 20.09
CA TYR A 393 1.98 -16.11 20.86
C TYR A 393 3.37 -15.63 21.27
N ALA A 394 4.12 -15.01 20.36
CA ALA A 394 5.42 -14.43 20.68
C ALA A 394 5.33 -13.31 21.74
N GLU A 395 4.30 -12.47 21.68
CA GLU A 395 4.06 -11.41 22.68
C GLU A 395 3.80 -11.98 24.08
N GLU A 396 3.03 -13.06 24.19
CA GLU A 396 2.83 -13.80 25.45
C GLU A 396 4.15 -14.41 25.96
N LEU A 397 4.92 -14.99 25.04
CA LEU A 397 6.16 -15.70 25.36
C LEU A 397 7.29 -14.80 25.84
N PHE A 398 7.46 -13.65 25.18
CA PHE A 398 8.55 -12.69 25.44
C PHE A 398 8.14 -11.55 26.38
N GLY A 399 6.85 -11.43 26.73
CA GLY A 399 6.37 -10.54 27.78
C GLY A 399 6.25 -9.06 27.36
N GLY A 400 6.01 -8.78 26.08
CA GLY A 400 5.85 -7.42 25.56
C GLY A 400 5.45 -7.37 24.09
N PRO A 401 5.12 -6.18 23.55
CA PRO A 401 4.70 -6.05 22.16
C PRO A 401 5.86 -6.35 21.23
N ILE A 402 5.60 -7.17 20.21
CA ILE A 402 6.55 -7.50 19.15
C ILE A 402 6.33 -6.53 17.99
N MET A 403 7.33 -5.69 17.74
CA MET A 403 7.26 -4.68 16.68
C MET A 403 7.47 -5.32 15.30
N THR A 404 6.40 -5.41 14.52
CA THR A 404 6.38 -5.90 13.13
C THR A 404 6.44 -4.73 12.15
N ARG A 405 7.61 -4.10 12.00
CA ARG A 405 7.80 -2.91 11.16
C ARG A 405 8.01 -3.28 9.67
N ALA A 406 7.88 -2.27 8.81
CA ALA A 406 7.91 -2.29 7.33
C ALA A 406 6.51 -2.37 6.70
N HIS A 407 6.29 -3.22 5.69
CA HIS A 407 5.09 -3.16 4.81
C HIS A 407 4.80 -4.50 4.12
N ALA A 408 3.61 -4.56 3.51
CA ALA A 408 3.20 -5.64 2.61
C ALA A 408 3.19 -5.21 1.13
N THR A 409 3.32 -3.91 0.83
CA THR A 409 3.48 -3.44 -0.55
C THR A 409 4.73 -4.05 -1.15
N TRP A 410 4.63 -4.59 -2.35
CA TRP A 410 5.74 -5.30 -2.97
C TRP A 410 5.94 -4.90 -4.44
N GLN A 411 4.92 -5.06 -5.27
CA GLN A 411 4.98 -4.71 -6.68
C GLN A 411 3.83 -3.76 -6.95
N GLU A 412 4.17 -2.50 -6.77
CA GLU A 412 3.27 -1.41 -6.46
C GLU A 412 2.42 -0.98 -7.64
N SER A 413 1.11 -1.17 -7.59
CA SER A 413 0.21 -0.58 -8.58
C SER A 413 -0.17 0.85 -8.19
N PRO A 414 -0.13 1.84 -9.11
CA PRO A 414 0.11 1.70 -10.54
C PRO A 414 1.56 1.93 -10.98
N THR A 415 2.51 2.11 -10.06
CA THR A 415 3.88 2.56 -10.37
C THR A 415 4.72 1.53 -11.13
N CYS A 416 4.48 0.25 -10.83
CA CYS A 416 5.06 -0.93 -11.47
C CYS A 416 4.15 -1.56 -12.55
N ASP A 417 3.02 -0.94 -12.89
CA ASP A 417 2.18 -1.41 -13.97
C ASP A 417 2.91 -1.32 -15.33
N ARG A 418 2.56 -2.23 -16.24
CA ARG A 418 3.19 -2.31 -17.56
C ARG A 418 2.44 -1.45 -18.56
N PHE A 419 3.20 -0.66 -19.31
CA PHE A 419 2.75 0.12 -20.45
C PHE A 419 3.43 -0.37 -21.74
N ALA A 420 2.92 0.06 -22.90
CA ALA A 420 3.41 -0.32 -24.22
C ALA A 420 4.93 -0.19 -24.34
N ASP A 421 5.56 -0.98 -25.23
CA ASP A 421 7.00 -1.04 -25.36
C ASP A 421 7.62 0.36 -25.51
N MET A 422 8.26 0.80 -24.43
CA MET A 422 8.84 2.14 -24.30
C MET A 422 9.98 2.40 -25.30
N SER A 423 10.55 1.36 -25.90
CA SER A 423 11.56 1.48 -26.96
C SER A 423 10.96 1.96 -28.29
N SER A 424 9.66 1.73 -28.50
CA SER A 424 8.93 2.16 -29.69
C SER A 424 8.50 3.63 -29.66
N LEU A 425 8.69 4.31 -28.51
CA LEU A 425 8.20 5.67 -28.25
C LEU A 425 9.34 6.69 -28.30
N SER A 426 9.07 7.90 -28.79
CA SER A 426 10.01 9.02 -28.72
C SER A 426 10.24 9.48 -27.27
N LYS A 427 11.27 10.31 -27.04
CA LYS A 427 11.51 10.87 -25.71
C LYS A 427 10.34 11.75 -25.27
N GLU A 428 9.77 12.52 -26.20
CA GLU A 428 8.61 13.38 -25.97
C GLU A 428 7.35 12.58 -25.66
N GLU A 429 7.13 11.44 -26.31
CA GLU A 429 6.01 10.53 -26.02
C GLU A 429 6.17 9.86 -24.65
N ARG A 430 7.38 9.40 -24.30
CA ARG A 430 7.65 8.80 -22.99
C ARG A 430 7.39 9.74 -21.82
N VAL A 431 7.63 11.05 -21.99
CA VAL A 431 7.32 12.08 -20.98
C VAL A 431 5.82 12.32 -20.83
N LYS A 432 5.02 11.95 -21.83
CA LYS A 432 3.56 12.09 -21.86
C LYS A 432 2.81 10.80 -21.55
N ILE A 433 3.51 9.68 -21.38
CA ILE A 433 2.88 8.44 -20.94
C ILE A 433 2.72 8.51 -19.44
N SER A 434 1.46 8.61 -19.04
CA SER A 434 1.07 8.56 -17.64
C SER A 434 1.19 7.14 -17.11
N ARG A 435 1.83 6.97 -15.95
CA ARG A 435 1.69 5.76 -15.12
C ARG A 435 0.50 5.83 -14.15
N TYR A 436 -0.29 6.90 -14.21
CA TYR A 436 -1.35 7.23 -13.25
C TYR A 436 -2.63 7.66 -13.95
N GLU A 437 -2.78 7.28 -15.21
CA GLU A 437 -3.99 7.39 -15.99
C GLU A 437 -4.09 6.19 -16.93
N TYR A 438 -5.28 5.63 -17.09
CA TYR A 438 -5.53 4.60 -18.09
C TYR A 438 -5.50 5.25 -19.47
N THR A 439 -4.47 4.94 -20.24
CA THR A 439 -4.32 5.36 -21.64
C THR A 439 -4.33 4.13 -22.55
N PRO A 440 -4.50 4.28 -23.87
CA PRO A 440 -4.38 3.16 -24.81
C PRO A 440 -3.03 2.43 -24.76
N HIS A 441 -2.00 3.00 -24.10
CA HIS A 441 -0.72 2.35 -23.86
C HIS A 441 -0.70 1.43 -22.64
N TYR A 442 -1.74 1.41 -21.80
CA TYR A 442 -1.79 0.53 -20.64
C TYR A 442 -1.87 -0.95 -21.05
N VAL A 443 -1.03 -1.80 -20.46
CA VAL A 443 -0.97 -3.23 -20.77
C VAL A 443 -1.55 -4.04 -19.62
N TRP A 444 -0.97 -4.03 -18.42
CA TRP A 444 -1.44 -4.82 -17.28
C TRP A 444 -0.91 -4.31 -15.92
N SER A 445 -1.53 -4.74 -14.81
CA SER A 445 -1.18 -4.37 -13.43
C SER A 445 -0.29 -5.36 -12.69
N SER A 446 0.68 -4.85 -11.95
CA SER A 446 1.49 -5.66 -11.02
C SER A 446 0.68 -6.25 -9.85
N SER A 447 -0.52 -5.72 -9.58
CA SER A 447 -1.42 -6.17 -8.51
C SER A 447 -1.80 -7.64 -8.54
N ILE A 448 -1.86 -8.27 -9.72
CA ILE A 448 -2.20 -9.70 -9.80
C ILE A 448 -1.13 -10.56 -9.11
N ARG A 449 0.14 -10.14 -9.13
CA ARG A 449 1.22 -10.80 -8.36
C ARG A 449 0.94 -10.77 -6.88
N GLU A 450 0.61 -9.59 -6.39
CA GLU A 450 0.31 -9.39 -4.98
C GLU A 450 -0.94 -10.17 -4.54
N SER A 451 -1.91 -10.35 -5.45
CA SER A 451 -3.12 -11.11 -5.15
C SER A 451 -2.84 -12.61 -5.04
N ILE A 452 -2.04 -13.17 -5.96
CA ILE A 452 -1.67 -14.58 -5.89
C ILE A 452 -0.62 -14.87 -4.81
N SER A 453 0.15 -13.85 -4.38
CA SER A 453 1.14 -13.94 -3.32
C SER A 453 0.62 -13.50 -1.94
N ALA A 454 -0.69 -13.29 -1.81
CA ALA A 454 -1.36 -12.99 -0.54
C ALA A 454 -0.97 -11.65 0.12
N CYS A 455 -0.55 -10.65 -0.64
CA CYS A 455 -0.16 -9.33 -0.13
C CYS A 455 -0.97 -8.12 -0.64
N TYR A 456 -1.98 -8.35 -1.49
CA TYR A 456 -2.75 -7.29 -2.16
C TYR A 456 -3.66 -6.44 -1.24
N ASP A 457 -4.38 -7.04 -0.30
CA ASP A 457 -5.10 -6.32 0.77
C ASP A 457 -4.14 -5.83 1.88
N TYR A 458 -3.56 -4.67 1.65
CA TYR A 458 -2.67 -4.01 2.61
C TYR A 458 -3.38 -3.60 3.92
N PHE A 459 -4.71 -3.43 3.91
CA PHE A 459 -5.47 -3.09 5.11
C PHE A 459 -5.61 -4.28 6.06
N LYS A 460 -5.71 -5.49 5.52
CA LYS A 460 -5.66 -6.72 6.34
C LYS A 460 -4.26 -6.91 6.93
N TRP A 461 -3.20 -6.70 6.15
CA TRP A 461 -1.81 -6.72 6.67
C TRP A 461 -1.55 -5.65 7.75
N ASN A 462 -2.26 -4.52 7.71
CA ASN A 462 -2.19 -3.48 8.72
C ASN A 462 -2.60 -3.94 10.13
N ASP A 463 -3.33 -5.06 10.27
CA ASP A 463 -3.63 -5.67 11.58
C ASP A 463 -2.40 -6.36 12.18
N PHE A 464 -1.55 -6.94 11.34
CA PHE A 464 -0.31 -7.59 11.73
C PHE A 464 0.79 -6.56 11.97
N LEU A 465 0.95 -5.60 11.06
CA LEU A 465 2.05 -4.64 11.07
C LEU A 465 1.93 -3.62 12.21
N THR A 466 3.06 -3.34 12.87
CA THR A 466 3.16 -2.37 13.95
C THR A 466 3.50 -1.03 13.34
N GLY A 467 2.49 -0.16 13.23
CA GLY A 467 2.52 0.89 12.21
C GLY A 467 2.49 0.26 10.82
N SER A 468 2.28 1.05 9.77
CA SER A 468 2.36 0.53 8.40
C SER A 468 3.40 1.28 7.59
N GLY A 469 3.91 0.63 6.56
CA GLY A 469 4.60 1.28 5.46
C GLY A 469 3.80 1.12 4.19
N THR A 470 4.16 1.94 3.20
CA THR A 470 3.76 1.71 1.84
C THR A 470 4.81 2.29 0.93
N ASP A 471 5.19 1.48 -0.05
CA ASP A 471 6.37 1.76 -0.85
C ASP A 471 6.03 2.11 -2.30
N HIS A 472 4.76 2.36 -2.60
CA HIS A 472 4.30 2.81 -3.93
C HIS A 472 5.20 3.78 -4.72
N PRO A 473 5.94 4.73 -4.11
CA PRO A 473 6.86 5.59 -4.84
C PRO A 473 8.33 5.11 -4.86
N GLU A 474 8.61 3.82 -4.67
CA GLU A 474 9.92 3.21 -4.77
C GLU A 474 10.38 2.98 -6.22
N GLY A 475 11.65 2.58 -6.39
CA GLY A 475 12.25 2.44 -7.72
C GLY A 475 12.26 3.76 -8.52
N GLY A 476 12.25 4.90 -7.83
CA GLY A 476 12.20 6.21 -8.46
C GLY A 476 10.86 6.59 -9.09
N ASN A 477 9.78 5.84 -8.82
CA ASN A 477 8.44 6.05 -9.37
C ASN A 477 7.61 6.99 -8.47
N ILE A 478 8.13 8.17 -8.22
CA ILE A 478 7.59 9.13 -7.25
C ILE A 478 6.54 10.09 -7.84
N ASP A 479 6.14 9.89 -9.09
CA ASP A 479 5.39 10.84 -9.92
C ASP A 479 4.18 11.36 -9.17
N ARG A 480 4.27 12.60 -8.70
CA ARG A 480 3.10 13.40 -8.31
C ARG A 480 2.13 12.58 -7.42
N ASN A 481 2.66 11.62 -6.65
CA ASN A 481 1.92 10.44 -6.18
C ASN A 481 1.25 10.76 -4.85
N TYR A 482 0.29 11.68 -4.91
CA TYR A 482 -0.50 12.05 -3.75
C TYR A 482 -1.42 10.91 -3.33
N TYR A 483 -1.69 9.96 -4.24
CA TYR A 483 -2.36 8.70 -3.92
C TYR A 483 -1.58 7.93 -2.84
N ALA A 484 -0.27 7.70 -2.99
CA ALA A 484 0.52 6.97 -2.01
C ALA A 484 0.55 7.66 -0.63
N GLN A 485 0.60 9.00 -0.60
CA GLN A 485 0.52 9.75 0.66
C GLN A 485 -0.87 9.65 1.31
N ALA A 486 -1.95 9.71 0.52
CA ALA A 486 -3.31 9.49 0.99
C ALA A 486 -3.52 8.04 1.49
N PHE A 487 -2.95 7.08 0.78
CA PHE A 487 -2.95 5.68 1.14
C PHE A 487 -2.22 5.43 2.46
N THR A 488 -1.04 6.02 2.63
CA THR A 488 -0.29 6.04 3.90
C THR A 488 -1.13 6.57 5.06
N CYS A 489 -1.79 7.71 4.86
CA CYS A 489 -2.68 8.29 5.88
C CYS A 489 -3.76 7.28 6.28
N SER A 490 -4.32 6.59 5.31
CA SER A 490 -5.41 5.63 5.49
C SER A 490 -4.99 4.45 6.37
N LEU A 491 -3.83 3.86 6.08
CA LEU A 491 -3.23 2.80 6.89
C LEU A 491 -2.96 3.29 8.33
N GLY A 492 -2.35 4.47 8.45
CA GLY A 492 -2.00 5.05 9.74
C GLY A 492 -3.20 5.47 10.59
N VAL A 493 -4.34 5.81 9.98
CA VAL A 493 -5.59 6.09 10.73
C VAL A 493 -6.15 4.83 11.38
N LEU A 494 -6.06 3.69 10.70
CA LEU A 494 -6.64 2.42 11.14
C LEU A 494 -5.74 1.63 12.09
N ASN A 495 -4.42 1.79 11.96
CA ASN A 495 -3.46 1.02 12.74
C ASN A 495 -3.56 1.32 14.25
N LYS A 496 -3.38 0.27 15.07
CA LYS A 496 -3.33 0.36 16.55
C LYS A 496 -2.28 1.37 17.03
N PHE A 497 -1.16 1.45 16.32
CA PHE A 497 -0.17 2.50 16.46
C PHE A 497 -0.43 3.48 15.33
N PRO A 498 -0.94 4.70 15.59
CA PRO A 498 -1.36 5.64 14.56
C PRO A 498 -0.17 6.27 13.82
N TYR A 499 0.59 5.41 13.14
CA TYR A 499 1.86 5.63 12.49
C TYR A 499 1.80 4.93 11.15
N ALA A 500 2.11 5.68 10.10
CA ALA A 500 2.42 5.09 8.82
C ALA A 500 3.45 5.95 8.10
N TYR A 501 4.21 5.33 7.20
CA TYR A 501 5.15 6.02 6.33
C TYR A 501 4.91 5.66 4.86
N CYS A 502 5.26 6.60 3.99
CA CYS A 502 5.36 6.39 2.55
C CYS A 502 6.84 6.32 2.21
N GLY A 503 7.37 5.12 1.98
CA GLY A 503 8.77 4.90 1.64
C GLY A 503 9.06 5.37 0.23
N SER A 504 10.29 5.83 -0.02
CA SER A 504 10.71 6.20 -1.37
C SER A 504 12.23 6.24 -1.47
N TRP A 505 12.76 5.55 -2.48
CA TRP A 505 14.13 5.65 -2.95
C TRP A 505 14.16 5.67 -4.48
N GLY A 506 15.36 5.73 -5.07
CA GLY A 506 15.50 5.71 -6.52
C GLY A 506 15.21 7.03 -7.23
N SER A 507 15.14 8.14 -6.50
CA SER A 507 14.98 9.50 -7.05
C SER A 507 16.11 10.46 -6.62
N PRO A 508 16.42 11.50 -7.40
CA PRO A 508 17.43 12.49 -7.02
C PRO A 508 17.17 13.15 -5.67
N LYS A 509 18.23 13.51 -4.93
CA LYS A 509 18.13 14.11 -3.58
C LYS A 509 17.22 15.35 -3.54
N GLU A 510 17.39 16.25 -4.50
CA GLU A 510 16.56 17.47 -4.61
C GLU A 510 15.09 17.18 -4.88
N VAL A 511 14.82 16.06 -5.53
CA VAL A 511 13.46 15.61 -5.78
C VAL A 511 12.85 15.00 -4.53
N LEU A 512 13.58 14.09 -3.86
CA LEU A 512 13.14 13.49 -2.59
C LEU A 512 12.86 14.54 -1.52
N ARG A 513 13.63 15.63 -1.47
CA ARG A 513 13.35 16.77 -0.58
C ARG A 513 11.94 17.33 -0.77
N ARG A 514 11.50 17.53 -2.02
CA ARG A 514 10.16 18.09 -2.33
C ARG A 514 9.05 17.08 -2.04
N LEU A 515 9.30 15.80 -2.32
CA LEU A 515 8.37 14.74 -1.94
C LEU A 515 8.19 14.67 -0.42
N LYS A 516 9.29 14.76 0.35
CA LYS A 516 9.25 14.85 1.82
C LYS A 516 8.47 16.07 2.30
N ASN A 517 8.62 17.23 1.66
CA ASN A 517 7.85 18.43 2.00
C ASN A 517 6.33 18.20 1.82
N VAL A 518 5.92 17.53 0.73
CA VAL A 518 4.53 17.12 0.55
C VAL A 518 4.13 16.11 1.62
N GLY A 519 4.93 15.08 1.87
CA GLY A 519 4.69 14.06 2.90
C GLY A 519 4.49 14.64 4.30
N ILE A 520 5.25 15.67 4.68
CA ILE A 520 5.05 16.42 5.93
C ILE A 520 3.61 16.94 6.03
N THR A 521 3.04 17.48 4.95
CA THR A 521 1.66 18.00 4.98
C THR A 521 0.60 16.91 5.13
N TYR A 522 0.90 15.66 4.78
CA TYR A 522 0.01 14.52 4.99
C TYR A 522 0.13 13.92 6.40
N GLY A 523 1.19 14.24 7.14
CA GLY A 523 1.55 13.59 8.39
C GLY A 523 2.36 12.31 8.19
N ASN A 524 3.07 12.17 7.07
CA ASN A 524 3.98 11.06 6.83
C ASN A 524 5.06 11.05 7.93
N MET A 525 5.08 9.96 8.69
CA MET A 525 5.83 9.92 9.93
C MET A 525 7.35 9.87 9.71
N ASP A 526 7.82 9.36 8.58
CA ASP A 526 9.26 9.33 8.24
C ASP A 526 9.79 10.71 7.82
N SER A 527 8.94 11.55 7.21
CA SER A 527 9.36 12.86 6.68
C SER A 527 9.39 13.99 7.72
N GLY A 528 8.50 13.96 8.72
CA GLY A 528 8.27 15.10 9.61
C GLY A 528 8.88 15.02 11.03
N ILE A 529 9.43 13.86 11.43
CA ILE A 529 9.97 13.66 12.80
C ILE A 529 11.23 14.50 13.03
N GLU A 530 12.18 14.50 12.09
CA GLU A 530 13.50 15.12 12.27
C GLU A 530 13.41 16.62 12.61
N HIS A 531 12.56 17.34 11.86
CA HIS A 531 12.30 18.76 12.06
C HIS A 531 11.14 19.02 13.04
N GLY A 532 10.45 17.98 13.52
CA GLY A 532 9.41 18.08 14.55
C GLY A 532 8.04 18.56 14.09
N HIS A 533 7.77 18.62 12.78
CA HIS A 533 6.44 18.93 12.24
C HIS A 533 5.38 17.98 12.80
N ASN A 534 5.69 16.69 12.88
CA ASN A 534 4.75 15.67 13.37
C ASN A 534 4.37 15.89 14.85
N LEU A 535 5.23 16.54 15.65
CA LEU A 535 4.88 16.92 17.03
C LEU A 535 3.86 18.06 17.05
N VAL A 536 4.01 19.06 16.17
CA VAL A 536 3.05 20.17 16.04
C VAL A 536 1.70 19.65 15.52
N GLN A 537 1.72 18.64 14.67
CA GLN A 537 0.54 17.93 14.13
C GLN A 537 -0.10 16.95 15.13
N GLY A 538 0.45 16.82 16.35
CA GLY A 538 -0.08 15.95 17.39
C GLY A 538 0.15 14.46 17.16
N ILE A 539 1.13 14.10 16.32
CA ILE A 539 1.43 12.73 15.88
C ILE A 539 0.18 12.10 15.27
N SER A 540 -0.32 12.73 14.21
CA SER A 540 -1.52 12.30 13.52
C SER A 540 -1.40 12.51 12.02
N HIS A 541 -2.13 11.72 11.25
CA HIS A 541 -2.32 11.91 9.81
C HIS A 541 -3.39 12.96 9.53
N ARG A 542 -3.31 13.60 8.36
CA ARG A 542 -4.24 14.66 7.94
C ARG A 542 -5.71 14.24 8.06
N LEU A 543 -6.58 15.22 8.24
CA LEU A 543 -8.03 15.09 8.13
C LEU A 543 -8.49 15.23 6.68
N THR A 544 -9.64 14.64 6.39
CA THR A 544 -10.40 14.86 5.16
C THR A 544 -11.86 14.49 5.35
N ASP A 545 -12.72 15.04 4.49
CA ASP A 545 -14.15 14.83 4.54
C ASP A 545 -14.64 13.63 3.69
N VAL A 546 -13.76 13.05 2.86
CA VAL A 546 -14.10 11.94 1.95
C VAL A 546 -13.39 10.65 2.34
N LEU A 547 -14.16 9.56 2.42
CA LEU A 547 -13.67 8.19 2.59
C LEU A 547 -14.00 7.38 1.33
N ALA A 548 -13.02 6.73 0.73
CA ALA A 548 -13.20 5.91 -0.46
C ALA A 548 -13.14 4.42 -0.09
N LEU A 549 -14.06 3.62 -0.63
CA LEU A 549 -13.90 2.17 -0.64
C LEU A 549 -12.76 1.81 -1.59
N TYR A 550 -11.80 1.04 -1.08
CA TYR A 550 -10.60 0.64 -1.80
C TYR A 550 -10.95 -0.49 -2.80
N PRO A 551 -10.70 -0.31 -4.11
CA PRO A 551 -11.30 -1.14 -5.15
C PRO A 551 -10.48 -2.42 -5.38
N LEU A 552 -10.46 -3.33 -4.40
CA LEU A 552 -9.82 -4.65 -4.55
C LEU A 552 -10.45 -5.46 -5.69
N GLU A 553 -11.73 -5.25 -5.96
CA GLU A 553 -12.50 -6.09 -6.87
C GLU A 553 -12.18 -5.92 -8.34
N LEU A 554 -11.52 -4.82 -8.72
CA LEU A 554 -11.16 -4.57 -10.11
C LEU A 554 -10.29 -5.71 -10.67
N ASN A 555 -9.33 -6.17 -9.89
CA ASN A 555 -8.47 -7.32 -10.21
C ASN A 555 -9.26 -8.65 -10.24
N TYR A 556 -10.22 -8.81 -9.34
CA TYR A 556 -11.02 -10.03 -9.24
C TYR A 556 -11.98 -10.21 -10.43
N VAL A 557 -12.44 -9.10 -11.02
CA VAL A 557 -13.23 -9.09 -12.26
C VAL A 557 -12.33 -9.31 -13.48
N GLU A 558 -11.20 -8.60 -13.59
CA GLU A 558 -10.25 -8.76 -14.69
C GLU A 558 -8.80 -8.55 -14.19
N GLU A 559 -7.98 -9.61 -14.27
CA GLU A 559 -6.62 -9.65 -13.67
C GLU A 559 -5.64 -8.68 -14.33
N ARG A 560 -6.03 -8.13 -15.49
CA ARG A 560 -5.30 -7.07 -16.17
C ARG A 560 -5.18 -5.82 -15.30
N PHE A 561 -6.11 -5.57 -14.39
CA PHE A 561 -6.20 -4.32 -13.63
C PHE A 561 -5.91 -4.51 -12.15
N GLY A 562 -5.47 -3.43 -11.51
CA GLY A 562 -5.08 -3.39 -10.10
C GLY A 562 -6.07 -2.67 -9.21
N SER A 563 -5.63 -2.26 -8.01
CA SER A 563 -6.48 -1.51 -7.04
C SER A 563 -6.50 0.00 -7.30
N TRP A 564 -6.01 0.43 -8.46
CA TRP A 564 -5.94 1.84 -8.83
C TRP A 564 -7.04 2.18 -9.85
N MET A 565 -7.87 3.19 -9.52
CA MET A 565 -8.92 3.70 -10.43
C MET A 565 -8.67 5.15 -10.83
N VAL A 566 -8.20 5.97 -9.90
CA VAL A 566 -8.03 7.41 -10.08
C VAL A 566 -6.92 7.92 -9.17
N GLN A 567 -6.11 8.86 -9.65
CA GLN A 567 -5.02 9.44 -8.87
C GLN A 567 -5.54 10.51 -7.88
N TYR A 568 -6.42 10.11 -6.97
CA TYR A 568 -7.10 11.03 -6.07
C TYR A 568 -6.45 11.08 -4.68
N GLY A 569 -5.67 12.14 -4.43
CA GLY A 569 -4.89 12.31 -3.19
C GLY A 569 -5.62 13.01 -2.02
N TYR A 570 -6.90 13.35 -2.18
CA TYR A 570 -7.66 14.20 -1.25
C TYR A 570 -8.67 13.45 -0.38
N CYS A 571 -8.69 12.12 -0.40
CA CYS A 571 -9.53 11.29 0.48
C CYS A 571 -8.68 10.39 1.38
N ASN A 572 -9.32 9.63 2.27
CA ASN A 572 -8.75 8.40 2.82
C ASN A 572 -9.40 7.20 2.11
N TYR A 573 -8.75 6.04 2.19
CA TYR A 573 -9.18 4.76 1.64
C TYR A 573 -9.49 3.76 2.77
N ILE A 574 -10.39 2.83 2.53
CA ILE A 574 -10.73 1.75 3.47
C ILE A 574 -11.35 0.57 2.70
N THR A 575 -11.11 -0.67 3.13
CA THR A 575 -11.85 -1.83 2.61
C THR A 575 -13.21 -1.95 3.27
N GLU A 576 -14.14 -2.70 2.66
CA GLU A 576 -15.44 -2.99 3.27
C GLU A 576 -15.33 -3.61 4.67
N GLU A 577 -14.42 -4.58 4.84
CA GLU A 577 -14.17 -5.23 6.13
C GLU A 577 -13.78 -4.20 7.19
N LYS A 578 -12.78 -3.36 6.90
CA LYS A 578 -12.32 -2.34 7.85
C LYS A 578 -13.34 -1.24 8.09
N LEU A 579 -14.19 -0.93 7.12
CA LEU A 579 -15.31 -0.02 7.33
C LEU A 579 -16.29 -0.61 8.34
N LEU A 580 -16.74 -1.85 8.14
CA LEU A 580 -17.70 -2.51 9.06
C LEU A 580 -17.13 -2.70 10.47
N GLU A 581 -15.83 -2.97 10.60
CA GLU A 581 -15.18 -3.11 11.91
C GLU A 581 -15.12 -1.80 12.70
N ASN A 582 -14.97 -0.65 12.02
CA ASN A 582 -14.54 0.59 12.66
C ASN A 582 -15.53 1.76 12.53
N ALA A 583 -16.50 1.68 11.61
CA ALA A 583 -17.42 2.77 11.33
C ALA A 583 -18.62 2.79 12.28
N THR A 584 -18.99 3.99 12.67
CA THR A 584 -20.30 4.29 13.25
C THR A 584 -20.93 5.46 12.52
N ILE A 585 -22.26 5.56 12.51
CA ILE A 585 -22.96 6.68 11.87
C ILE A 585 -23.41 7.67 12.94
N THR A 586 -22.94 8.90 12.82
CA THR A 586 -23.27 9.97 13.75
C THR A 586 -24.71 10.46 13.54
N GLN A 587 -25.22 11.27 14.48
CA GLN A 587 -26.56 11.86 14.35
C GLN A 587 -26.62 12.93 13.25
N ASP A 588 -25.51 13.59 12.97
CA ASP A 588 -25.34 14.63 11.96
C ASP A 588 -24.91 14.08 10.58
N GLY A 589 -25.13 12.78 10.32
CA GLY A 589 -24.96 12.21 8.98
C GLY A 589 -23.52 12.05 8.52
N HIS A 590 -22.59 11.77 9.44
CA HIS A 590 -21.20 11.43 9.12
C HIS A 590 -20.92 9.95 9.42
N ILE A 591 -19.99 9.37 8.68
CA ILE A 591 -19.31 8.14 9.10
C ILE A 591 -18.17 8.55 10.02
N GLU A 592 -18.12 7.99 11.23
CA GLU A 592 -17.01 8.15 12.15
C GLU A 592 -16.16 6.88 12.21
N VAL A 593 -14.87 7.00 11.89
CA VAL A 593 -13.87 5.91 11.95
C VAL A 593 -12.69 6.40 12.77
N LYS A 594 -12.37 5.71 13.87
CA LYS A 594 -11.24 6.03 14.77
C LYS A 594 -11.19 7.53 15.15
N GLY A 595 -12.36 8.11 15.46
CA GLY A 595 -12.52 9.52 15.86
C GLY A 595 -12.48 10.55 14.72
N ARG A 596 -12.40 10.11 13.46
CA ARG A 596 -12.46 10.99 12.27
C ARG A 596 -13.82 10.92 11.64
N LYS A 597 -14.36 12.07 11.25
CA LYS A 597 -15.67 12.19 10.63
C LYS A 597 -15.54 12.41 9.13
N TYR A 598 -16.26 11.60 8.37
CA TYR A 598 -16.35 11.64 6.92
C TYR A 598 -17.78 11.99 6.53
N ARG A 599 -17.90 13.02 5.68
CA ARG A 599 -19.18 13.54 5.18
C ARG A 599 -19.63 12.85 3.91
N ALA A 600 -18.68 12.25 3.17
CA ALA A 600 -18.98 11.51 1.97
C ALA A 600 -18.24 10.18 1.88
N VAL A 601 -18.90 9.21 1.25
CA VAL A 601 -18.32 7.93 0.84
C VAL A 601 -18.25 7.88 -0.68
N LEU A 602 -17.08 7.56 -1.21
CA LEU A 602 -16.83 7.30 -2.62
C LEU A 602 -16.64 5.79 -2.83
N VAL A 603 -17.48 5.17 -3.63
CA VAL A 603 -17.36 3.76 -4.04
C VAL A 603 -16.74 3.73 -5.42
N LEU A 604 -15.50 3.22 -5.53
CA LEU A 604 -14.67 3.33 -6.74
C LEU A 604 -14.95 2.24 -7.78
N PHE A 605 -14.96 0.98 -7.35
CA PHE A 605 -15.28 -0.16 -8.21
C PHE A 605 -15.67 -1.34 -7.31
N GLU A 606 -16.96 -1.64 -7.24
CA GLU A 606 -17.52 -2.70 -6.39
C GLU A 606 -18.57 -3.48 -7.21
N ALA A 607 -18.14 -4.60 -7.80
CA ALA A 607 -19.02 -5.56 -8.46
C ALA A 607 -19.79 -6.40 -7.43
N PHE A 608 -19.30 -6.49 -6.20
CA PHE A 608 -19.98 -7.08 -5.07
C PHE A 608 -20.04 -6.08 -3.95
N ILE A 609 -20.95 -6.28 -3.01
CA ILE A 609 -20.98 -5.50 -1.77
C ILE A 609 -21.51 -6.38 -0.66
N LYS A 610 -20.93 -6.30 0.54
CA LYS A 610 -21.51 -7.00 1.70
C LYS A 610 -22.88 -6.40 2.00
N GLU A 611 -23.85 -7.24 2.34
CA GLU A 611 -25.20 -6.78 2.69
C GLU A 611 -25.19 -5.76 3.84
N ASN A 612 -24.32 -5.97 4.82
CA ASN A 612 -24.18 -5.06 5.95
C ASN A 612 -23.53 -3.72 5.54
N THR A 613 -22.63 -3.71 4.56
CA THR A 613 -22.08 -2.47 4.01
C THR A 613 -23.17 -1.69 3.30
N LEU A 614 -23.97 -2.32 2.43
CA LEU A 614 -25.07 -1.63 1.75
C LEU A 614 -26.10 -1.06 2.75
N ARG A 615 -26.42 -1.80 3.82
CA ARG A 615 -27.29 -1.32 4.90
C ARG A 615 -26.70 -0.10 5.62
N LEU A 616 -25.41 -0.14 5.93
CA LEU A 616 -24.69 1.00 6.54
C LEU A 616 -24.73 2.22 5.61
N LEU A 617 -24.43 2.05 4.32
CA LEU A 617 -24.47 3.14 3.33
C LEU A 617 -25.87 3.73 3.19
N ARG A 618 -26.91 2.89 3.20
CA ARG A 618 -28.32 3.33 3.19
C ARG A 618 -28.65 4.14 4.45
N GLU A 619 -28.24 3.70 5.63
CA GLU A 619 -28.44 4.46 6.87
C GLU A 619 -27.69 5.81 6.82
N PHE A 620 -26.44 5.79 6.34
CA PHE A 620 -25.60 6.98 6.23
C PHE A 620 -26.26 8.07 5.38
N VAL A 621 -26.77 7.70 4.20
CA VAL A 621 -27.46 8.64 3.32
C VAL A 621 -28.77 9.13 3.95
N ASN A 622 -29.57 8.27 4.59
CA ASN A 622 -30.81 8.68 5.28
C ASN A 622 -30.58 9.69 6.41
N ARG A 623 -29.39 9.71 7.01
CA ARG A 623 -29.01 10.67 8.05
C ARG A 623 -28.36 11.95 7.53
N GLY A 624 -28.22 12.12 6.22
CA GLY A 624 -27.64 13.33 5.63
C GLY A 624 -26.31 13.14 4.91
N GLY A 625 -25.75 11.92 4.93
CA GLY A 625 -24.50 11.56 4.27
C GLY A 625 -24.54 11.69 2.74
N LYS A 626 -23.37 11.77 2.13
CA LYS A 626 -23.20 11.83 0.66
C LYS A 626 -22.55 10.55 0.16
N LEU A 627 -23.27 9.75 -0.59
CA LEU A 627 -22.76 8.55 -1.24
C LEU A 627 -22.56 8.83 -2.72
N VAL A 628 -21.35 8.64 -3.22
CA VAL A 628 -21.02 8.69 -4.65
C VAL A 628 -20.54 7.30 -5.05
N TRP A 629 -21.22 6.68 -6.00
CA TRP A 629 -20.87 5.37 -6.54
C TRP A 629 -20.47 5.54 -8.00
N ILE A 630 -19.26 5.13 -8.35
CA ILE A 630 -18.75 5.24 -9.72
C ILE A 630 -18.53 3.85 -10.33
N SER A 631 -18.48 3.78 -11.66
CA SER A 631 -18.24 2.55 -12.43
C SER A 631 -19.35 1.48 -12.28
N ILE A 632 -18.95 0.22 -12.12
CA ILE A 632 -19.83 -0.96 -12.07
C ILE A 632 -20.74 -0.97 -10.84
N TYR A 633 -21.89 -1.62 -10.94
CA TYR A 633 -22.83 -1.82 -9.85
C TYR A 633 -22.91 -3.30 -9.43
N PRO A 634 -23.36 -3.61 -8.20
CA PRO A 634 -23.41 -4.96 -7.71
C PRO A 634 -24.69 -5.67 -8.15
N VAL A 635 -24.54 -6.92 -8.58
CA VAL A 635 -25.68 -7.84 -8.85
C VAL A 635 -25.86 -8.81 -7.69
N LEU A 636 -24.75 -9.34 -7.18
CA LEU A 636 -24.70 -10.22 -6.04
C LEU A 636 -24.02 -9.54 -4.85
N SER A 637 -24.45 -9.91 -3.65
CA SER A 637 -23.67 -9.66 -2.43
C SER A 637 -22.46 -10.59 -2.37
N GLU A 638 -21.50 -10.27 -1.51
CA GLU A 638 -20.38 -11.19 -1.25
C GLU A 638 -20.82 -12.54 -0.69
N GLU A 639 -21.96 -12.57 0.00
CA GLU A 639 -22.59 -13.79 0.50
C GLU A 639 -23.23 -14.62 -0.64
N GLY A 640 -23.41 -14.04 -1.83
CA GLY A 640 -23.95 -14.69 -3.03
C GLY A 640 -25.46 -14.50 -3.21
N HIS A 641 -26.08 -13.56 -2.48
CA HIS A 641 -27.50 -13.24 -2.63
C HIS A 641 -27.71 -12.13 -3.66
N ASN A 642 -28.87 -12.10 -4.32
CA ASN A 642 -29.19 -10.99 -5.22
C ASN A 642 -29.44 -9.71 -4.41
N ILE A 643 -28.73 -8.64 -4.74
CA ILE A 643 -28.82 -7.34 -4.04
C ILE A 643 -29.18 -6.17 -4.97
N LEU A 644 -29.41 -6.46 -6.25
CA LEU A 644 -29.59 -5.45 -7.28
C LEU A 644 -30.79 -4.54 -7.02
N ASP A 645 -31.92 -5.10 -6.56
CA ASP A 645 -33.13 -4.32 -6.29
C ASP A 645 -32.94 -3.35 -5.11
N GLU A 646 -32.28 -3.81 -4.04
CA GLU A 646 -31.96 -2.96 -2.89
C GLU A 646 -30.98 -1.84 -3.26
N TRP A 647 -30.02 -2.14 -4.12
CA TRP A 647 -29.08 -1.16 -4.64
C TRP A 647 -29.78 -0.14 -5.56
N LYS A 648 -30.63 -0.58 -6.50
CA LYS A 648 -31.38 0.32 -7.39
C LYS A 648 -32.28 1.28 -6.61
N GLU A 649 -32.94 0.79 -5.56
CA GLU A 649 -33.75 1.62 -4.66
C GLU A 649 -32.92 2.74 -4.00
N LEU A 650 -31.68 2.43 -3.59
CA LEU A 650 -30.78 3.39 -2.95
C LEU A 650 -30.47 4.58 -3.87
N PHE A 651 -30.35 4.36 -5.18
CA PHE A 651 -29.99 5.40 -6.17
C PHE A 651 -31.16 5.93 -6.98
N GLY A 652 -32.35 5.34 -6.83
CA GLY A 652 -33.54 5.76 -7.55
C GLY A 652 -33.58 5.36 -9.01
N ILE A 653 -33.10 4.16 -9.26
CA ILE A 653 -32.97 3.55 -10.58
C ILE A 653 -34.13 2.57 -10.79
N GLY A 654 -34.66 2.51 -12.02
CA GLY A 654 -35.68 1.55 -12.42
C GLY A 654 -35.04 0.32 -13.08
N GLU A 655 -34.61 0.47 -14.33
CA GLU A 655 -33.98 -0.58 -15.13
C GLU A 655 -32.55 -0.20 -15.50
N LEU A 656 -31.67 -1.19 -15.64
CA LEU A 656 -30.25 -1.07 -15.97
C LEU A 656 -29.92 -1.96 -17.18
N SER A 657 -28.89 -1.57 -17.93
CA SER A 657 -28.23 -2.50 -18.86
C SER A 657 -27.36 -3.48 -18.06
N PRO A 658 -27.34 -4.78 -18.40
CA PRO A 658 -26.52 -5.75 -17.68
C PRO A 658 -25.05 -5.32 -17.58
N ALA A 659 -24.50 -5.36 -16.38
CA ALA A 659 -23.18 -4.83 -16.06
C ALA A 659 -22.06 -5.52 -16.85
N TYR A 660 -22.16 -6.84 -17.04
CA TYR A 660 -21.16 -7.61 -17.78
C TYR A 660 -21.02 -7.16 -19.25
N LYS A 661 -22.01 -6.46 -19.82
CA LYS A 661 -21.97 -5.93 -21.19
C LYS A 661 -21.33 -4.54 -21.30
N GLY A 662 -20.66 -4.03 -20.26
CA GLY A 662 -20.14 -2.67 -20.16
C GLY A 662 -19.81 -2.02 -21.52
N ILE A 663 -20.36 -0.83 -21.77
CA ILE A 663 -20.34 -0.24 -23.11
C ILE A 663 -19.01 0.49 -23.34
N LYS A 664 -18.31 0.07 -24.39
CA LYS A 664 -17.12 0.73 -24.94
C LYS A 664 -17.47 2.16 -25.41
N ALA A 665 -16.74 3.13 -24.89
CA ALA A 665 -17.06 4.55 -25.06
C ALA A 665 -15.82 5.44 -25.26
N GLY A 666 -14.67 4.87 -25.60
CA GLY A 666 -13.45 5.60 -25.89
C GLY A 666 -13.69 6.74 -26.88
N ASN A 667 -13.16 7.91 -26.55
CA ASN A 667 -13.33 9.19 -27.27
C ASN A 667 -14.74 9.77 -27.27
N LYS A 668 -15.70 9.18 -26.58
CA LYS A 668 -17.02 9.80 -26.35
C LYS A 668 -16.96 10.79 -25.20
N GLU A 669 -17.94 11.69 -25.15
CA GLU A 669 -18.03 12.74 -24.15
C GLU A 669 -19.17 12.46 -23.16
N ILE A 670 -18.86 12.59 -21.87
CA ILE A 670 -19.82 12.66 -20.77
C ILE A 670 -20.27 14.11 -20.62
N VAL A 671 -21.58 14.33 -20.78
CA VAL A 671 -22.23 15.62 -20.61
C VAL A 671 -22.95 15.65 -19.28
N PHE A 672 -22.67 16.67 -18.46
CA PHE A 672 -23.26 16.81 -17.13
C PHE A 672 -24.53 17.67 -17.13
N GLU A 673 -25.51 17.26 -16.35
CA GLU A 673 -26.84 17.85 -16.27
C GLU A 673 -27.29 18.04 -14.80
N GLY A 674 -28.46 18.65 -14.60
CA GLY A 674 -29.07 18.78 -13.28
C GLY A 674 -28.15 19.46 -12.27
N MET A 675 -27.91 18.80 -11.12
CA MET A 675 -27.02 19.32 -10.09
C MET A 675 -25.53 19.35 -10.51
N LEU A 676 -25.13 18.56 -11.50
CA LEU A 676 -23.76 18.50 -12.01
C LEU A 676 -23.52 19.42 -13.22
N ARG A 677 -24.51 20.18 -13.69
CA ARG A 677 -24.43 21.04 -14.90
C ARG A 677 -23.26 22.04 -14.96
N LYS A 678 -22.58 22.29 -13.84
CA LYS A 678 -21.41 23.18 -13.74
C LYS A 678 -20.09 22.44 -13.88
N VAL A 679 -20.10 21.11 -13.76
CA VAL A 679 -18.94 20.25 -14.01
C VAL A 679 -18.65 20.29 -15.51
N LYS A 680 -17.37 20.47 -15.88
CA LYS A 680 -16.94 20.45 -17.27
C LYS A 680 -17.20 19.06 -17.86
N ASN A 681 -17.68 18.99 -19.10
CA ASN A 681 -17.80 17.74 -19.82
C ASN A 681 -16.47 17.00 -19.86
N MET A 682 -16.52 15.67 -19.84
CA MET A 682 -15.34 14.82 -19.71
C MET A 682 -15.26 13.83 -20.87
N GLN A 683 -14.11 13.73 -21.52
CA GLN A 683 -13.84 12.70 -22.50
C GLN A 683 -13.48 11.38 -21.82
N VAL A 684 -14.05 10.27 -22.31
CA VAL A 684 -13.66 8.90 -21.97
C VAL A 684 -12.41 8.52 -22.76
N LEU A 685 -11.36 8.03 -22.09
CA LEU A 685 -10.06 7.84 -22.73
C LEU A 685 -9.93 6.51 -23.47
N THR A 686 -10.44 5.43 -22.88
CA THR A 686 -10.19 4.08 -23.35
C THR A 686 -11.47 3.25 -23.46
N ASP A 687 -11.36 2.08 -24.08
CA ASP A 687 -12.38 1.03 -24.09
C ASP A 687 -12.05 -0.08 -23.08
N MET A 688 -11.21 0.22 -22.09
CA MET A 688 -10.80 -0.71 -21.03
C MET A 688 -11.85 -0.78 -19.92
N LEU A 689 -11.86 -1.86 -19.13
CA LEU A 689 -12.80 -2.07 -18.02
C LEU A 689 -13.02 -0.84 -17.12
N PRO A 690 -11.97 -0.11 -16.68
CA PRO A 690 -12.15 1.08 -15.84
C PRO A 690 -12.94 2.21 -16.49
N ASP A 691 -12.96 2.30 -17.83
CA ASP A 691 -13.61 3.37 -18.60
C ASP A 691 -14.93 2.93 -19.27
N LEU A 692 -15.35 1.67 -19.09
CA LEU A 692 -16.64 1.21 -19.61
C LEU A 692 -17.80 1.98 -18.99
N LEU A 693 -18.87 2.13 -19.77
CA LEU A 693 -20.13 2.70 -19.29
C LEU A 693 -21.08 1.61 -18.82
N TYR A 694 -21.81 1.91 -17.75
CA TYR A 694 -22.84 1.06 -17.14
C TYR A 694 -24.18 1.82 -17.09
N PRO A 695 -24.92 1.89 -18.21
CA PRO A 695 -26.04 2.80 -18.34
C PRO A 695 -27.29 2.41 -17.54
N VAL A 696 -28.03 3.43 -17.15
CA VAL A 696 -29.40 3.34 -16.64
C VAL A 696 -30.38 3.41 -17.81
N VAL A 697 -31.30 2.45 -17.87
CA VAL A 697 -32.35 2.38 -18.90
C VAL A 697 -33.54 3.25 -18.50
N SER A 698 -33.95 3.18 -17.23
CA SER A 698 -35.04 4.00 -16.70
C SER A 698 -34.75 4.47 -15.27
N VAL A 699 -35.23 5.66 -14.95
CA VAL A 699 -35.09 6.29 -13.63
C VAL A 699 -36.45 6.27 -12.95
N SER A 700 -36.49 5.90 -11.67
CA SER A 700 -37.72 5.81 -10.88
C SER A 700 -37.95 7.11 -10.10
N ASP A 701 -37.20 7.32 -9.01
CA ASP A 701 -37.29 8.51 -8.15
C ASP A 701 -36.00 9.37 -8.12
N GLY A 702 -34.99 9.02 -8.92
CA GLY A 702 -33.79 9.81 -9.13
C GLY A 702 -33.92 10.94 -10.17
N GLN A 703 -32.92 11.80 -10.25
CA GLN A 703 -32.74 12.82 -11.28
C GLN A 703 -31.55 12.45 -12.17
N VAL A 704 -31.72 12.51 -13.50
CA VAL A 704 -30.61 12.37 -14.44
C VAL A 704 -29.63 13.54 -14.29
N VAL A 705 -28.34 13.22 -14.16
CA VAL A 705 -27.27 14.21 -13.95
C VAL A 705 -26.06 14.02 -14.88
N ALA A 706 -26.00 12.94 -15.65
CA ALA A 706 -24.99 12.77 -16.70
C ALA A 706 -25.49 11.86 -17.83
N ARG A 707 -25.04 12.16 -19.05
CA ARG A 707 -25.29 11.35 -20.25
C ARG A 707 -24.02 11.15 -21.07
N CYS A 708 -23.93 10.03 -21.74
CA CYS A 708 -23.00 9.82 -22.85
C CYS A 708 -23.84 9.52 -24.09
N GLN A 709 -23.92 10.48 -25.03
CA GLN A 709 -24.85 10.39 -26.15
C GLN A 709 -26.30 10.17 -25.64
N GLU A 710 -26.98 9.11 -26.07
CA GLU A 710 -28.33 8.74 -25.63
C GLU A 710 -28.37 8.05 -24.26
N HIS A 711 -27.25 7.50 -23.78
CA HIS A 711 -27.19 6.69 -22.57
C HIS A 711 -27.21 7.55 -21.31
N ILE A 712 -28.08 7.22 -20.35
CA ILE A 712 -28.04 7.79 -19.00
C ILE A 712 -26.92 7.09 -18.24
N VAL A 713 -25.94 7.87 -17.78
CA VAL A 713 -24.78 7.35 -17.04
C VAL A 713 -24.60 8.04 -15.69
N GLY A 714 -25.54 8.88 -15.30
CA GLY A 714 -25.55 9.51 -13.98
C GLY A 714 -26.95 9.74 -13.44
N VAL A 715 -27.21 9.31 -12.21
CA VAL A 715 -28.47 9.48 -11.49
C VAL A 715 -28.21 9.95 -10.07
N ALA A 716 -28.93 10.98 -9.63
CA ALA A 716 -28.86 11.50 -8.27
C ALA A 716 -30.21 11.38 -7.56
N LYS A 717 -30.23 10.72 -6.41
CA LYS A 717 -31.39 10.66 -5.51
C LYS A 717 -31.10 11.46 -4.25
N LYS A 718 -32.00 12.39 -3.93
CA LYS A 718 -31.96 13.16 -2.68
C LYS A 718 -32.79 12.45 -1.62
N TYR A 719 -32.26 12.44 -0.42
CA TYR A 719 -32.92 11.92 0.77
C TYR A 719 -33.30 13.06 1.70
N ASP A 720 -34.19 12.75 2.63
CA ASP A 720 -34.50 13.63 3.75
C ASP A 720 -33.22 13.94 4.56
N ASN A 721 -33.26 14.98 5.38
CA ASN A 721 -32.10 15.48 6.16
C ASN A 721 -30.88 15.89 5.30
N GLY A 722 -31.08 16.08 3.99
CA GLY A 722 -30.05 16.54 3.07
C GLY A 722 -29.16 15.43 2.50
N GLY A 723 -29.51 14.15 2.70
CA GLY A 723 -28.75 13.03 2.15
C GLY A 723 -28.72 13.01 0.62
N LEU A 724 -27.67 12.44 0.05
CA LEU A 724 -27.51 12.29 -1.40
C LEU A 724 -26.93 10.91 -1.73
N ALA A 725 -27.55 10.20 -2.65
CA ALA A 725 -26.97 9.06 -3.34
C ALA A 725 -26.79 9.42 -4.83
N LEU A 726 -25.55 9.38 -5.30
CA LEU A 726 -25.16 9.72 -6.67
C LEU A 726 -24.52 8.49 -7.32
N TYR A 727 -25.19 7.91 -8.32
CA TYR A 727 -24.61 6.86 -9.15
C TYR A 727 -24.07 7.47 -10.44
N LEU A 728 -22.84 7.11 -10.81
CA LEU A 728 -22.16 7.46 -12.04
C LEU A 728 -21.67 6.16 -12.68
N GLY A 729 -22.37 5.66 -13.69
CA GLY A 729 -22.02 4.44 -14.41
C GLY A 729 -20.83 4.63 -15.36
N PHE A 730 -19.78 5.32 -14.92
CA PHE A 730 -18.52 5.58 -15.59
C PHE A 730 -17.49 6.03 -14.55
N ARG A 731 -16.20 6.01 -14.90
CA ARG A 731 -15.12 6.52 -14.05
C ARG A 731 -14.87 8.01 -14.31
N PRO A 732 -15.27 8.93 -13.42
CA PRO A 732 -14.82 10.32 -13.49
C PRO A 732 -13.31 10.40 -13.25
N ARG A 733 -12.62 11.17 -14.10
CA ARG A 733 -11.17 11.32 -14.06
C ARG A 733 -10.74 12.38 -13.02
N ASP A 734 -9.57 12.18 -12.44
CA ASP A 734 -8.82 13.19 -11.69
C ASP A 734 -7.33 13.01 -12.00
N ASP A 735 -6.80 13.88 -12.86
CA ASP A 735 -5.41 13.91 -13.31
C ASP A 735 -4.79 15.24 -12.84
N GLN A 736 -4.70 15.41 -11.52
CA GLN A 736 -4.01 16.57 -10.93
C GLN A 736 -2.52 16.59 -11.30
N SER A 737 -1.99 15.40 -11.61
CA SER A 737 -0.63 15.25 -12.05
C SER A 737 -0.44 15.70 -13.49
N CYS A 738 -1.44 16.20 -14.23
CA CYS A 738 -1.30 16.58 -15.64
C CYS A 738 -0.57 15.54 -16.49
N SER A 739 -0.73 14.26 -16.15
CA SER A 739 0.01 13.17 -16.74
C SER A 739 -0.41 12.89 -18.18
N THR A 740 -1.62 13.33 -18.55
CA THR A 740 -2.11 13.39 -19.94
C THR A 740 -1.86 14.74 -20.63
N GLY A 741 -1.13 15.66 -19.99
CA GLY A 741 -0.73 16.95 -20.53
C GLY A 741 -1.55 18.15 -20.07
N GLU A 742 -2.64 17.95 -19.33
CA GLU A 742 -3.48 19.00 -18.72
C GLU A 742 -4.03 18.55 -17.36
N ASP A 743 -4.37 19.50 -16.48
CA ASP A 743 -5.04 19.20 -15.22
C ASP A 743 -6.51 18.82 -15.50
N VAL A 744 -6.94 17.66 -15.00
CA VAL A 744 -8.32 17.18 -15.10
C VAL A 744 -8.89 17.00 -13.70
N ASP A 745 -9.96 17.72 -13.35
CA ASP A 745 -10.53 17.76 -12.00
C ASP A 745 -11.96 17.22 -11.91
N THR A 746 -12.41 16.43 -12.89
CA THR A 746 -13.82 16.02 -13.02
C THR A 746 -14.37 15.37 -11.74
N LEU A 747 -13.65 14.41 -11.15
CA LEU A 747 -14.05 13.78 -9.90
C LEU A 747 -14.13 14.79 -8.76
N PHE A 748 -13.11 15.64 -8.58
CA PHE A 748 -13.14 16.68 -7.55
C PHE A 748 -14.32 17.64 -7.72
N SER A 749 -14.56 18.11 -8.94
CA SER A 749 -15.67 19.00 -9.28
C SER A 749 -17.03 18.35 -9.01
N ILE A 750 -17.18 17.05 -9.25
CA ILE A 750 -18.38 16.27 -8.88
C ILE A 750 -18.53 16.21 -7.36
N LEU A 751 -17.47 15.89 -6.62
CA LEU A 751 -17.50 15.81 -5.15
C LEU A 751 -17.85 17.16 -4.53
N MET A 752 -17.33 18.27 -5.08
CA MET A 752 -17.70 19.63 -4.71
C MET A 752 -19.19 19.91 -4.98
N ALA A 753 -19.69 19.56 -6.17
CA ALA A 753 -21.10 19.74 -6.52
C ALA A 753 -22.05 18.87 -5.68
N ALA A 754 -21.60 17.69 -5.24
CA ALA A 754 -22.29 16.80 -4.32
C ALA A 754 -22.27 17.30 -2.86
N GLY A 755 -21.46 18.32 -2.54
CA GLY A 755 -21.30 18.85 -1.18
C GLY A 755 -20.43 17.98 -0.28
N ALA A 756 -19.56 17.15 -0.86
CA ALA A 756 -18.65 16.27 -0.13
C ALA A 756 -17.56 17.06 0.62
N TYR A 757 -17.08 18.18 0.05
CA TYR A 757 -16.13 19.09 0.69
C TYR A 757 -16.76 20.44 1.05
N ASP A 758 -16.19 21.13 2.02
CA ASP A 758 -16.47 22.55 2.26
C ASP A 758 -15.72 23.39 1.21
N PRO A 759 -16.31 24.42 0.60
CA PRO A 759 -15.61 25.31 -0.33
C PRO A 759 -14.38 26.02 0.24
N ASN A 760 -14.25 26.10 1.56
CA ASN A 760 -13.09 26.66 2.26
C ASN A 760 -12.24 25.56 2.94
N SER A 761 -12.45 24.29 2.57
CA SER A 761 -11.64 23.16 3.06
C SER A 761 -10.20 23.23 2.52
N PRO A 762 -9.25 22.56 3.20
CA PRO A 762 -7.88 22.43 2.69
C PRO A 762 -7.83 21.84 1.28
N GLU A 763 -8.70 20.87 0.98
CA GLU A 763 -8.82 20.22 -0.32
C GLU A 763 -9.26 21.20 -1.41
N ALA A 764 -10.26 22.05 -1.14
CA ALA A 764 -10.75 23.07 -2.07
C ALA A 764 -9.74 24.19 -2.35
N ILE A 765 -8.85 24.48 -1.38
CA ILE A 765 -7.76 25.44 -1.55
C ILE A 765 -6.59 24.80 -2.34
N SER A 766 -6.34 23.51 -2.16
CA SER A 766 -5.17 22.82 -2.74
C SER A 766 -5.43 22.29 -4.16
N ARG A 767 -6.63 21.79 -4.43
CA ARG A 767 -6.91 21.08 -5.69
C ARG A 767 -6.78 21.95 -6.95
N PRO A 768 -7.29 23.21 -7.01
CA PRO A 768 -7.31 23.99 -8.24
C PRO A 768 -5.96 24.03 -8.98
N ALA A 769 -5.99 24.01 -10.32
CA ALA A 769 -4.80 23.88 -11.16
C ALA A 769 -3.77 25.00 -10.99
N ASP A 770 -4.20 26.18 -10.54
CA ASP A 770 -3.37 27.36 -10.25
C ASP A 770 -2.89 27.43 -8.79
N SER A 771 -3.38 26.55 -7.91
CA SER A 771 -2.90 26.49 -6.52
C SER A 771 -1.41 26.17 -6.46
N ARG A 772 -0.63 27.09 -5.88
CA ARG A 772 0.80 26.90 -5.64
C ARG A 772 1.07 25.93 -4.48
N TYR A 773 0.21 25.95 -3.47
CA TYR A 773 0.43 25.28 -2.21
C TYR A 773 -0.55 24.14 -1.97
N ILE A 774 -0.03 23.06 -1.39
CA ILE A 774 -0.84 22.04 -0.74
C ILE A 774 -1.04 22.43 0.72
N VAL A 775 -2.28 22.36 1.18
CA VAL A 775 -2.70 22.71 2.53
C VAL A 775 -3.46 21.52 3.12
N ASN A 776 -3.12 21.16 4.36
CA ASN A 776 -3.78 20.09 5.09
C ASN A 776 -3.98 20.47 6.56
N ARG A 777 -4.97 19.86 7.21
CA ARG A 777 -5.31 20.08 8.62
C ARG A 777 -5.27 18.78 9.42
N PHE A 778 -5.07 18.87 10.72
CA PHE A 778 -4.88 17.72 11.62
C PHE A 778 -5.91 17.69 12.76
N MET A 779 -6.03 16.54 13.45
CA MET A 779 -6.99 16.32 14.53
C MET A 779 -6.86 17.33 15.68
N ASN A 780 -5.65 17.82 15.94
CA ASN A 780 -5.38 18.80 16.99
C ASN A 780 -5.53 20.27 16.54
N GLY A 781 -6.06 20.50 15.33
CA GLY A 781 -6.23 21.84 14.75
C GLY A 781 -5.03 22.39 13.98
N ALA A 782 -3.88 21.69 13.99
CA ALA A 782 -2.71 22.14 13.25
C ALA A 782 -2.98 22.20 11.73
N VAL A 783 -2.28 23.11 11.06
CA VAL A 783 -2.32 23.33 9.62
C VAL A 783 -0.91 23.21 9.06
N SER A 784 -0.74 22.45 7.98
CA SER A 784 0.53 22.31 7.26
C SER A 784 0.43 22.78 5.82
N ILE A 785 1.50 23.41 5.34
CA ILE A 785 1.58 24.01 4.00
C ILE A 785 2.92 23.65 3.36
N ALA A 786 2.93 23.25 2.09
CA ALA A 786 4.13 23.08 1.27
C ALA A 786 3.84 23.47 -0.20
N ASN A 787 4.88 23.67 -1.02
CA ASN A 787 4.69 23.82 -2.47
C ASN A 787 4.20 22.49 -3.07
N HIS A 788 3.30 22.56 -4.05
CA HIS A 788 2.89 21.38 -4.81
C HIS A 788 4.06 20.80 -5.62
N TYR A 789 4.10 19.47 -5.73
CA TYR A 789 5.03 18.73 -6.59
C TYR A 789 4.39 18.22 -7.90
N ARG A 790 3.05 18.31 -8.00
CA ARG A 790 2.17 17.71 -9.01
C ARG A 790 2.46 17.96 -10.50
N THR A 791 3.47 18.75 -10.87
CA THR A 791 3.76 19.06 -12.29
C THR A 791 5.14 18.64 -12.76
N PHE A 792 5.93 17.97 -11.92
CA PHE A 792 7.27 17.49 -12.27
C PHE A 792 7.25 15.98 -12.54
N TYR A 793 7.72 15.54 -13.72
CA TYR A 793 7.75 14.13 -14.14
C TYR A 793 9.09 13.46 -13.84
N GLU A 794 9.17 12.14 -13.85
CA GLU A 794 10.44 11.41 -13.71
C GLU A 794 11.11 11.15 -15.06
N ALA A 795 12.45 11.17 -15.05
CA ALA A 795 13.24 10.86 -16.24
C ALA A 795 14.62 10.28 -15.89
N TRP A 796 14.72 9.55 -14.79
CA TRP A 796 15.96 8.96 -14.26
C TRP A 796 15.82 7.44 -14.10
N SER A 797 16.93 6.76 -13.86
CA SER A 797 16.89 5.36 -13.44
C SER A 797 16.55 5.24 -11.97
N GLY A 798 15.67 4.31 -11.65
CA GLY A 798 15.20 3.94 -10.31
C GLY A 798 16.19 3.15 -9.46
N GLN A 799 17.50 3.44 -9.49
CA GLN A 799 18.50 2.65 -8.77
C GLN A 799 18.57 3.04 -7.30
N PHE A 800 18.80 2.07 -6.41
CA PHE A 800 18.95 2.33 -4.96
C PHE A 800 20.19 3.18 -4.68
N PHE A 801 21.35 2.77 -5.21
CA PHE A 801 22.58 3.56 -5.14
C PHE A 801 22.66 4.55 -6.30
N ARG A 802 22.47 5.84 -6.01
CA ARG A 802 22.43 6.92 -7.02
C ARG A 802 23.78 7.60 -7.22
N ASP A 803 24.02 8.02 -8.46
CA ASP A 803 25.17 8.83 -8.86
C ASP A 803 24.76 10.31 -8.93
N ASP A 804 25.29 11.13 -8.02
CA ASP A 804 24.98 12.56 -7.92
C ASP A 804 25.24 13.33 -9.24
N LYS A 805 26.25 12.94 -10.04
CA LYS A 805 26.54 13.62 -11.32
C LYS A 805 25.52 13.24 -12.40
N GLN A 806 25.08 11.99 -12.41
CA GLN A 806 24.01 11.57 -13.33
C GLN A 806 22.70 12.27 -12.97
N ASP A 807 22.41 12.40 -11.68
CA ASP A 807 21.27 13.15 -11.16
C ASP A 807 21.30 14.62 -11.57
N GLU A 808 22.44 15.29 -11.44
CA GLU A 808 22.63 16.66 -11.91
C GLU A 808 22.33 16.80 -13.41
N GLU A 809 22.78 15.87 -14.25
CA GLU A 809 22.50 15.91 -15.69
C GLU A 809 21.02 15.59 -16.00
N PHE A 810 20.37 14.69 -15.25
CA PHE A 810 18.93 14.42 -15.37
C PHE A 810 18.06 15.63 -15.02
N LEU A 811 18.53 16.50 -14.12
CA LEU A 811 17.81 17.70 -13.67
C LEU A 811 18.13 18.95 -14.50
N LYS A 812 19.19 18.92 -15.30
CA LYS A 812 19.65 20.07 -16.10
C LYS A 812 18.59 20.55 -17.07
N GLY A 813 18.27 21.85 -17.01
CA GLY A 813 17.27 22.48 -17.87
C GLY A 813 15.81 22.18 -17.46
N ARG A 814 15.58 21.51 -16.33
CA ARG A 814 14.24 21.19 -15.83
C ARG A 814 13.98 21.99 -14.56
N ALA A 815 12.91 22.78 -14.56
CA ALA A 815 12.54 23.57 -13.39
C ALA A 815 11.84 22.68 -12.36
N LEU A 816 12.47 22.48 -11.21
CA LEU A 816 11.82 21.86 -10.06
C LEU A 816 10.88 22.87 -9.39
N PRO A 817 9.81 22.41 -8.71
CA PRO A 817 9.00 23.27 -7.84
C PRO A 817 9.88 24.05 -6.85
N PRO A 818 9.53 25.29 -6.49
CA PRO A 818 10.30 26.06 -5.52
C PRO A 818 10.27 25.39 -4.14
N ILE A 819 11.29 25.64 -3.34
CA ILE A 819 11.28 25.26 -1.92
C ILE A 819 10.82 26.44 -1.05
N GLU A 820 10.87 27.66 -1.57
CA GLU A 820 10.46 28.88 -0.90
C GLU A 820 8.93 28.91 -0.73
N ILE A 821 8.50 29.20 0.48
CA ILE A 821 7.11 29.49 0.83
C ILE A 821 7.02 30.97 1.13
N GLU A 822 6.20 31.66 0.35
CA GLU A 822 5.93 33.08 0.48
C GLU A 822 4.41 33.27 0.56
N LEU A 823 3.95 33.60 1.76
CA LEU A 823 2.57 33.96 2.06
C LEU A 823 2.57 35.44 2.46
N ASP A 824 1.75 36.24 1.79
CA ASP A 824 1.55 37.66 2.08
C ASP A 824 0.05 37.89 2.21
N GLU A 825 -0.40 38.07 3.45
CA GLU A 825 -1.81 38.24 3.81
C GLU A 825 -2.73 37.19 3.14
N CYS A 826 -2.28 35.94 3.09
CA CYS A 826 -2.99 34.85 2.42
C CYS A 826 -4.05 34.24 3.35
N ASP A 827 -5.28 34.12 2.88
CA ASP A 827 -6.35 33.44 3.63
C ASP A 827 -6.16 31.92 3.59
N VAL A 828 -5.94 31.33 4.76
CA VAL A 828 -5.79 29.89 4.97
C VAL A 828 -6.72 29.47 6.10
N LEU A 829 -7.76 28.69 5.78
CA LEU A 829 -8.68 28.09 6.75
C LEU A 829 -9.22 29.09 7.80
N ARG A 830 -9.67 30.26 7.33
CA ARG A 830 -10.23 31.38 8.13
C ARG A 830 -9.20 32.22 8.90
N HIS A 831 -7.91 32.01 8.67
CA HIS A 831 -6.85 32.86 9.19
C HIS A 831 -6.12 33.56 8.05
N THR A 832 -5.74 34.81 8.26
CA THR A 832 -4.88 35.55 7.33
C THR A 832 -3.43 35.39 7.74
N ILE A 833 -2.61 34.78 6.88
CA ILE A 833 -1.24 34.36 7.17
C ILE A 833 -0.23 35.14 6.33
N SER A 834 0.79 35.69 6.99
CA SER A 834 2.02 36.13 6.32
C SER A 834 3.22 35.35 6.85
N TYR A 835 3.97 34.72 5.94
CA TYR A 835 5.09 33.84 6.26
C TYR A 835 6.13 33.84 5.14
N ARG A 836 7.40 33.79 5.53
CA ARG A 836 8.52 33.54 4.62
C ARG A 836 9.43 32.48 5.21
N GLY A 837 9.72 31.45 4.43
CA GLY A 837 10.62 30.37 4.79
C GLY A 837 10.79 29.38 3.65
N ILE A 838 11.28 28.18 3.96
CA ILE A 838 11.47 27.12 2.98
C ILE A 838 10.82 25.80 3.41
N ASP A 839 10.74 24.87 2.47
CA ASP A 839 10.33 23.48 2.60
C ASP A 839 8.86 23.27 2.97
N ALA A 840 8.54 23.35 4.26
CA ALA A 840 7.19 23.19 4.80
C ALA A 840 6.97 24.15 5.97
N LEU A 841 5.72 24.57 6.13
CA LEU A 841 5.23 25.30 7.30
C LEU A 841 4.23 24.41 8.03
N THR A 842 4.28 24.40 9.37
CA THR A 842 3.20 23.87 10.19
C THR A 842 2.95 24.80 11.36
N TYR A 843 1.70 25.15 11.62
CA TYR A 843 1.33 25.97 12.76
C TYR A 843 0.05 25.45 13.40
N ASN A 844 -0.15 25.76 14.68
CA ASN A 844 -1.36 25.43 15.40
C ASN A 844 -1.80 26.62 16.26
N VAL A 845 -3.09 26.92 16.25
CA VAL A 845 -3.70 28.02 17.01
C VAL A 845 -4.78 27.48 17.94
N ASP A 846 -4.93 28.10 19.11
CA ASP A 846 -6.03 27.78 20.03
C ASP A 846 -7.34 28.45 19.62
N CYS A 847 -8.40 28.21 20.39
CA CYS A 847 -9.73 28.80 20.16
C CYS A 847 -9.78 30.33 20.28
N GLU A 848 -8.75 30.96 20.86
CA GLU A 848 -8.60 32.41 20.94
C GLU A 848 -7.74 32.98 19.79
N GLY A 849 -7.29 32.14 18.86
CA GLY A 849 -6.41 32.54 17.75
C GLY A 849 -4.96 32.76 18.17
N ARG A 850 -4.54 32.27 19.34
CA ARG A 850 -3.15 32.36 19.81
C ARG A 850 -2.34 31.20 19.26
N LEU A 851 -1.12 31.49 18.80
CA LEU A 851 -0.19 30.45 18.35
C LEU A 851 0.19 29.55 19.54
N ILE A 852 0.02 28.24 19.38
CA ILE A 852 0.34 27.21 20.40
C ILE A 852 1.30 26.13 19.90
N GLY A 853 1.63 26.17 18.62
CA GLY A 853 2.69 25.35 18.03
C GLY A 853 3.10 25.87 16.66
N PHE A 854 4.35 25.64 16.30
CA PHE A 854 4.98 26.11 15.07
C PHE A 854 6.14 25.19 14.69
N ALA A 855 6.27 24.86 13.41
CA ALA A 855 7.45 24.27 12.81
C ALA A 855 7.67 24.92 11.44
N GLY A 856 8.86 25.46 11.20
CA GLY A 856 9.22 26.08 9.94
C GLY A 856 10.73 26.18 9.76
N SER A 857 11.16 26.17 8.49
CA SER A 857 12.56 26.19 8.10
C SER A 857 12.96 27.53 7.49
N ASN A 858 14.19 27.96 7.78
CA ASN A 858 14.79 29.22 7.33
C ASN A 858 13.87 30.44 7.48
N THR A 859 13.32 30.66 8.67
CA THR A 859 12.34 31.71 8.95
C THR A 859 12.69 32.50 10.21
N THR A 860 12.11 33.70 10.34
CA THR A 860 12.20 34.55 11.55
C THR A 860 10.93 34.56 12.38
N GLY A 861 9.80 34.09 11.83
CA GLY A 861 8.50 34.22 12.45
C GLY A 861 7.32 34.04 11.49
N ILE A 862 6.13 34.26 12.02
CA ILE A 862 4.86 34.19 11.27
C ILE A 862 3.92 35.28 11.77
N THR A 863 3.10 35.84 10.89
CA THR A 863 1.99 36.72 11.26
C THR A 863 0.69 35.99 11.00
N ILE A 864 -0.20 35.98 12.00
CA ILE A 864 -1.53 35.37 11.92
C ILE A 864 -2.55 36.42 12.36
N ASP A 865 -3.54 36.71 11.53
CA ASP A 865 -4.63 37.66 11.80
C ASP A 865 -4.11 39.04 12.28
N GLY A 866 -3.03 39.52 11.63
CA GLY A 866 -2.38 40.79 11.96
C GLY A 866 -1.49 40.76 13.21
N ARG A 867 -1.41 39.64 13.94
CA ARG A 867 -0.53 39.47 15.09
C ARG A 867 0.81 38.88 14.67
N GLU A 868 1.88 39.66 14.78
CA GLU A 868 3.25 39.22 14.49
C GLU A 868 3.81 38.35 15.62
N TYR A 869 4.31 37.17 15.27
CA TYR A 869 5.09 36.29 16.12
C TYR A 869 6.51 36.19 15.58
N ARG A 870 7.37 37.12 16.00
CA ARG A 870 8.80 37.13 15.68
C ARG A 870 9.58 36.31 16.70
N PHE A 871 10.16 35.20 16.26
CA PHE A 871 10.94 34.31 17.12
C PHE A 871 12.40 34.75 17.26
N THR A 872 12.98 35.30 16.21
CA THR A 872 14.40 35.69 16.14
C THR A 872 14.62 36.72 15.03
N ASP A 873 15.76 37.41 15.05
CA ASP A 873 16.16 38.37 14.02
C ASP A 873 16.92 37.73 12.85
N GLN A 874 17.35 36.48 12.99
CA GLN A 874 18.06 35.72 11.96
C GLN A 874 17.26 34.49 11.56
N ALA A 875 17.25 34.16 10.27
CA ALA A 875 16.52 32.99 9.77
C ALA A 875 17.08 31.66 10.32
N VAL A 876 16.21 30.86 10.92
CA VAL A 876 16.50 29.56 11.54
C VAL A 876 15.46 28.52 11.16
N ASP A 877 15.79 27.25 11.38
CA ASP A 877 14.77 26.20 11.49
C ASP A 877 14.38 26.12 12.95
N ILE A 878 13.09 26.26 13.22
CA ILE A 878 12.56 26.34 14.57
C ILE A 878 11.27 25.56 14.65
N THR A 879 11.20 24.76 15.71
CA THR A 879 10.00 24.02 16.08
C THR A 879 9.72 24.23 17.54
N TRP A 880 8.47 24.52 17.88
CA TRP A 880 7.98 24.43 19.23
C TRP A 880 6.50 24.04 19.28
N THR A 881 6.08 23.33 20.31
CA THR A 881 4.66 22.93 20.47
C THR A 881 4.32 22.61 21.91
N LEU A 882 3.06 22.82 22.26
CA LEU A 882 2.43 22.18 23.43
C LEU A 882 2.22 20.69 23.13
N VAL A 883 2.78 19.82 23.97
CA VAL A 883 2.59 18.37 23.86
C VAL A 883 1.28 17.97 24.52
N SER A 884 0.53 17.07 23.90
CA SER A 884 -0.72 16.55 24.44
C SER A 884 -0.51 15.87 25.80
N GLU A 885 -1.42 16.13 26.74
CA GLU A 885 -1.43 15.53 28.09
C GLU A 885 -1.47 13.99 28.05
N ASN A 886 -2.02 13.40 26.99
CA ASN A 886 -2.09 11.94 26.80
C ASN A 886 -0.72 11.25 26.67
N TYR A 887 0.33 12.02 26.38
CA TYR A 887 1.68 11.51 26.19
C TYR A 887 2.61 11.77 27.38
N LEU A 888 2.19 12.61 28.33
CA LEU A 888 3.03 13.07 29.41
C LEU A 888 3.15 12.00 30.49
N CYS A 889 4.30 11.94 31.17
CA CYS A 889 4.42 11.14 32.40
C CYS A 889 3.50 11.70 33.49
N ASP A 890 3.05 10.82 34.40
CA ASP A 890 2.09 11.14 35.45
C ASP A 890 2.44 12.38 36.29
N GLU A 891 3.72 12.66 36.53
CA GLU A 891 4.18 13.80 37.33
C GLU A 891 4.16 15.14 36.58
N ILE A 892 4.03 15.11 35.25
CA ILE A 892 4.08 16.29 34.39
C ILE A 892 2.66 16.82 34.19
N ASP A 893 2.47 18.10 34.49
CA ASP A 893 1.19 18.81 34.30
C ASP A 893 1.07 19.35 32.88
N LYS A 894 2.16 19.95 32.38
CA LYS A 894 2.20 20.61 31.07
C LYS A 894 3.61 20.54 30.52
N LEU A 895 3.74 20.38 29.21
CA LEU A 895 5.02 20.28 28.51
C LEU A 895 4.98 21.02 27.18
N PHE A 896 5.93 21.93 26.98
CA PHE A 896 6.28 22.45 25.66
C PHE A 896 7.63 21.90 25.24
N MET A 897 7.76 21.58 23.95
CA MET A 897 9.01 21.15 23.34
C MET A 897 9.49 22.22 22.39
N ILE A 898 10.80 22.50 22.37
CA ILE A 898 11.44 23.50 21.51
C ILE A 898 12.70 22.89 20.87
N LYS A 899 12.94 23.13 19.58
CA LYS A 899 14.18 22.76 18.88
C LYS A 899 14.56 23.87 17.90
N VAL A 900 15.85 24.20 17.85
CA VAL A 900 16.41 25.26 16.97
C VAL A 900 17.70 24.76 16.35
N ASN A 901 17.90 25.00 15.06
CA ASN A 901 19.06 24.47 14.31
C ASN A 901 20.33 25.35 14.35
N LYS A 902 20.28 26.53 14.98
CA LYS A 902 21.40 27.49 15.01
C LYS A 902 21.56 28.12 16.39
N ALA A 903 22.80 28.50 16.70
CA ALA A 903 23.13 29.26 17.90
C ALA A 903 22.62 30.70 17.76
N VAL A 904 21.55 31.03 18.48
CA VAL A 904 20.88 32.34 18.42
C VAL A 904 20.02 32.55 19.67
N LYS A 905 19.67 33.80 19.97
CA LYS A 905 18.61 34.09 20.94
C LYS A 905 17.25 33.92 20.26
N VAL A 906 16.35 33.13 20.86
CA VAL A 906 14.97 32.97 20.38
C VAL A 906 13.98 33.41 21.46
N ASN A 907 12.84 33.93 21.02
CA ASN A 907 11.70 34.34 21.84
C ASN A 907 10.47 33.52 21.45
N ILE A 908 9.96 32.69 22.36
CA ILE A 908 8.86 31.76 22.09
C ILE A 908 7.59 32.25 22.80
N PRO A 909 6.48 32.50 22.08
CA PRO A 909 5.25 33.01 22.65
C PRO A 909 4.45 31.87 23.29
N LEU A 910 4.90 31.39 24.46
CA LEU A 910 4.19 30.34 25.18
C LEU A 910 2.86 30.88 25.72
N PRO A 911 1.72 30.17 25.55
CA PRO A 911 0.40 30.59 26.04
C PRO A 911 0.28 30.39 27.56
N LEU A 912 1.11 31.11 28.31
CA LEU A 912 1.21 31.11 29.77
C LEU A 912 1.09 32.53 30.32
N GLU A 913 0.50 32.67 31.51
CA GLU A 913 0.47 33.95 32.24
C GLU A 913 1.78 34.18 33.01
N SER A 914 2.41 33.11 33.50
CA SER A 914 3.64 33.15 34.29
C SER A 914 4.44 31.87 34.11
N MET A 915 5.76 31.98 34.23
CA MET A 915 6.71 30.85 34.28
C MET A 915 6.95 30.32 35.70
N GLU A 916 6.21 30.81 36.71
CA GLU A 916 6.31 30.30 38.08
C GLU A 916 5.97 28.80 38.14
N GLY A 917 6.90 28.00 38.68
CA GLY A 917 6.76 26.54 38.76
C GLY A 917 7.17 25.77 37.51
N TYR A 918 7.52 26.46 36.41
CA TYR A 918 8.06 25.83 35.20
C TYR A 918 9.58 25.64 35.29
N ARG A 919 10.06 24.61 34.59
CA ARG A 919 11.48 24.32 34.38
C ARG A 919 11.77 24.40 32.89
N VAL A 920 12.97 24.87 32.54
CA VAL A 920 13.48 24.91 31.17
C VAL A 920 14.75 24.09 31.11
N GLU A 921 14.70 22.93 30.47
CA GLU A 921 15.76 21.93 30.49
C GLU A 921 16.00 21.33 29.10
N VAL A 922 17.26 21.04 28.78
CA VAL A 922 17.66 20.32 27.57
C VAL A 922 17.45 18.83 27.77
N CYS A 923 16.96 18.17 26.73
CA CYS A 923 16.77 16.73 26.70
C CYS A 923 18.10 16.01 26.41
N ASP A 924 18.36 14.91 27.12
CA ASP A 924 19.49 14.02 26.86
C ASP A 924 19.13 12.90 25.88
N THR A 925 17.84 12.55 25.81
CA THR A 925 17.31 11.42 25.05
C THR A 925 16.10 11.88 24.24
N GLU A 926 16.34 12.37 23.02
CA GLU A 926 15.33 12.92 22.12
C GLU A 926 14.31 13.82 22.85
N VAL A 927 13.05 13.39 22.95
CA VAL A 927 11.94 14.13 23.57
C VAL A 927 11.54 13.55 24.94
N PHE A 928 12.19 12.47 25.39
CA PHE A 928 11.68 11.64 26.49
C PHE A 928 12.16 12.07 27.86
N ARG A 929 13.39 12.60 27.94
CA ARG A 929 14.07 12.81 29.21
C ARG A 929 14.91 14.07 29.21
N THR A 930 14.79 14.82 30.29
CA THR A 930 15.59 16.03 30.57
C THR A 930 16.82 15.75 31.42
N ASP A 931 17.87 16.54 31.25
CA ASP A 931 19.13 16.40 31.99
C ASP A 931 19.64 17.74 32.55
N ARG A 932 19.71 18.77 31.71
CA ARG A 932 20.44 20.02 32.03
C ARG A 932 19.55 21.26 31.94
N LYS A 933 19.51 22.05 33.00
CA LYS A 933 18.83 23.36 33.01
C LYS A 933 19.51 24.38 32.11
N ILE A 934 18.71 25.23 31.49
CA ILE A 934 19.19 26.39 30.74
C ILE A 934 18.63 27.70 31.32
N PRO A 935 19.43 28.78 31.37
CA PRO A 935 18.93 30.10 31.74
C PRO A 935 17.86 30.58 30.75
N TYR A 936 16.87 31.30 31.27
CA TYR A 936 15.83 31.91 30.45
C TYR A 936 15.39 33.24 31.04
N GLU A 937 14.79 34.08 30.21
CA GLU A 937 14.08 35.30 30.60
C GLU A 937 12.60 35.13 30.24
N TRP A 938 11.71 35.72 31.03
CA TRP A 938 10.26 35.73 30.77
C TRP A 938 9.78 37.17 30.76
N ASN A 939 9.43 37.68 29.58
CA ASN A 939 8.97 39.04 29.37
C ASN A 939 7.77 39.03 28.42
N ASP A 940 6.73 39.83 28.68
CA ASP A 940 5.59 40.03 27.78
C ASP A 940 4.97 38.74 27.20
N LYS A 941 4.83 37.71 28.07
CA LYS A 941 4.32 36.37 27.71
C LYS A 941 5.19 35.62 26.68
N GLN A 942 6.48 35.94 26.61
CA GLN A 942 7.46 35.27 25.78
C GLN A 942 8.59 34.67 26.63
N LEU A 943 8.97 33.44 26.29
CA LEU A 943 10.14 32.77 26.82
C LEU A 943 11.34 33.10 25.94
N SER A 944 12.32 33.84 26.48
CA SER A 944 13.58 34.10 25.79
C SER A 944 14.67 33.13 26.25
N ILE A 945 15.28 32.42 25.31
CA ILE A 945 16.40 31.50 25.56
C ILE A 945 17.52 31.75 24.55
N THR A 946 18.76 31.63 25.01
CA THR A 946 19.95 31.70 24.15
C THR A 946 20.41 30.28 23.81
N ILE A 947 20.25 29.89 22.55
CA ILE A 947 20.75 28.63 22.02
C ILE A 947 22.24 28.78 21.74
N THR A 948 23.08 27.92 22.30
CA THR A 948 24.51 27.82 21.97
C THR A 948 24.78 26.55 21.18
N ASP A 949 26.01 26.37 20.71
CA ASP A 949 26.44 25.14 20.01
C ASP A 949 26.17 23.85 20.81
N LYS A 950 26.00 23.95 22.14
CA LYS A 950 25.66 22.81 23.00
C LYS A 950 24.18 22.40 22.92
N GLU A 951 23.30 23.30 22.50
CA GLU A 951 21.85 23.11 22.41
C GLU A 951 21.32 23.05 20.98
N VAL A 952 22.13 23.45 19.98
CA VAL A 952 21.78 23.31 18.55
C VAL A 952 21.30 21.89 18.25
N ASN A 953 20.14 21.79 17.59
CA ASN A 953 19.47 20.54 17.22
C ASN A 953 19.08 19.62 18.39
N LYS A 954 19.17 20.08 19.64
CA LYS A 954 18.63 19.37 20.79
C LYS A 954 17.24 19.86 21.14
N TRP A 955 16.43 18.95 21.65
CA TRP A 955 15.14 19.28 22.22
C TRP A 955 15.31 19.95 23.59
N ILE A 956 14.53 21.00 23.81
CA ILE A 956 14.42 21.75 25.06
C ILE A 956 12.98 21.60 25.54
N ALA A 957 12.82 21.10 26.76
CA ALA A 957 11.55 20.92 27.43
C ALA A 957 11.27 22.09 28.37
N VAL A 958 10.07 22.67 28.25
CA VAL A 958 9.52 23.63 29.18
C VAL A 958 8.33 22.99 29.88
N TYR A 959 8.47 22.62 31.16
CA TYR A 959 7.47 21.80 31.82
C TYR A 959 7.17 22.20 33.26
N ALA A 960 5.94 21.94 33.69
CA ALA A 960 5.49 22.10 35.07
C ALA A 960 5.18 20.73 35.69
N LEU A 961 5.39 20.62 37.00
CA LEU A 961 5.04 19.43 37.76
C LEU A 961 3.62 19.55 38.33
N LYS A 962 2.88 18.44 38.36
CA LYS A 962 1.58 18.39 39.05
C LYS A 962 1.79 18.73 40.53
N LYS A 963 1.00 19.67 41.04
CA LYS A 963 1.00 19.98 42.48
C LYS A 963 0.55 18.72 43.22
N ALA A 964 1.34 18.23 44.17
CA ALA A 964 0.96 17.09 45.00
C ALA A 964 -0.42 17.35 45.61
N LYS A 965 -1.40 16.47 45.34
CA LYS A 965 -2.69 16.52 46.02
C LYS A 965 -2.39 16.44 47.52
N ARG A 966 -2.59 17.54 48.26
CA ARG A 966 -2.64 17.49 49.72
C ARG A 966 -3.79 16.55 50.05
N CYS A 967 -3.46 15.36 50.57
CA CYS A 967 -4.43 14.39 51.05
C CYS A 967 -5.31 14.97 52.14
#